data_AF-A0A835UY47-F1
#
_entry.id   AF-A0A835UY47-F1
#
_cell.length_a   1.000
_cell.length_b   1.000
_cell.length_c   1.000
_cell.angle_alpha   90.00
_cell.angle_beta   90.00
_cell.angle_gamma   90.00
#
_symmetry.space_group_name_H-M   'P 1'
#
loop_
_entity.id
_entity.type
_entity.pdbx_description
1 polymer ?
#
loop_
_entity_poly.entity_id
_entity_poly.type
_entity_poly.pdbx_seq_one_letter_code
_entity_poly.pdbx_strand_id
1 'polypeptide(L)'
;MASSAKDADPNLGFLTKRDTEVKLPRPTRVKNKTPAPIQITAEQILREARERQEPEIRPPKQKITDPTELGDYRLRRRKEFEDKIRRARWNSRIWVKYADWEEKQKDFARARSVWERALEVDYRERTLWLKYAEFEMRNRFVNHARNVWDRAVSLLPRIDQLWYKYIHMEEMLGNVAGARQVFERWMDWQPDREGWLSYIKFELRYGEIDRARKVFERFVACHPRAMAWIRYAKFEMKNGEIARARAVYERAVDLLSGEEDEAEELFVAFAEFEEKCKETERARCIYKFALDHIPKGRAEDLYKKYVAFEKQYGNKEGIEDAIVGKRRFQYEDDVRKNPMNYDSWFDYIRLEESVGNRDMIREVYERAIANIPPAEEKRYWQRYIYLWINYALYEELDAEDMDRTRDVFRECLKLIPHKKFSFAKLWLMAAQFEIRQKNLRAARQILGNAIGMAPKDKIFKKYIEVELQLGNIDRCRTLYEKYLEWNPVNCYAWTKYAELERSLSETERARAIFELAIAQPALDMPELLWKAYIDFEISEGEFERTRQLYDRLLDRTKHLKVWISYAKFEASTGMVDTDRESDIQTIDDDISHQEQLARIQRCRRVFERAFDYFRTSAPELKEERSMLLEEWLNMEAGFGTLGDISLVQKKLPRKVKRKRAISSEDGTPAGFEEYLDYIFPDEMAVTPNLKILEAAYKWKKQKAVSDD
;
A
#
# COMPACT_ATOMS: atom_id res chain seq x y z
N MET A 1 28.81 -76.55 -4.58
CA MET A 1 29.38 -77.86 -4.16
C MET A 1 28.45 -78.47 -3.12
N ALA A 2 28.21 -79.77 -3.27
CA ALA A 2 27.17 -80.54 -2.60
C ALA A 2 27.54 -81.02 -1.20
N SER A 3 26.53 -81.16 -0.34
CA SER A 3 26.30 -82.27 0.62
C SER A 3 25.00 -81.92 1.39
N SER A 4 23.87 -82.63 1.30
CA SER A 4 23.55 -84.06 1.49
C SER A 4 23.88 -84.61 2.88
N ALA A 5 22.88 -85.32 3.43
CA ALA A 5 22.86 -86.18 4.62
C ALA A 5 22.63 -85.47 5.97
N LYS A 6 21.79 -85.96 6.89
CA LYS A 6 21.03 -87.21 6.98
C LYS A 6 20.01 -87.09 8.12
N ASP A 7 18.99 -87.93 8.06
CA ASP A 7 17.99 -88.21 9.08
C ASP A 7 18.56 -88.42 10.49
N ALA A 8 17.78 -88.01 11.50
CA ALA A 8 17.92 -88.50 12.88
C ALA A 8 16.54 -88.64 13.54
N ASP A 9 16.16 -89.91 13.67
CA ASP A 9 15.16 -90.64 14.46
C ASP A 9 14.10 -89.92 15.34
N PRO A 10 12.83 -90.40 15.30
CA PRO A 10 11.69 -89.84 16.03
C PRO A 10 11.49 -90.45 17.43
N ASN A 11 12.56 -90.66 18.22
CA ASN A 11 12.40 -91.21 19.58
C ASN A 11 13.48 -90.82 20.58
N LEU A 12 13.74 -89.52 20.73
CA LEU A 12 14.37 -88.96 21.93
C LEU A 12 13.81 -87.56 22.19
N GLY A 13 13.14 -87.42 23.33
CA GLY A 13 12.58 -86.17 23.81
C GLY A 13 13.66 -85.13 24.12
N PHE A 14 13.27 -83.87 23.91
CA PHE A 14 13.79 -82.64 24.53
C PHE A 14 15.28 -82.60 24.86
N LEU A 15 16.06 -81.93 23.99
CA LEU A 15 17.10 -80.96 24.34
C LEU A 15 17.45 -80.19 23.07
N THR A 16 17.30 -78.87 23.09
CA THR A 16 17.62 -78.04 21.92
C THR A 16 19.13 -77.79 21.87
N LYS A 17 19.73 -77.62 20.68
CA LYS A 17 21.17 -77.30 20.50
C LYS A 17 21.67 -76.08 21.33
N ARG A 18 20.77 -75.30 21.93
CA ARG A 18 21.08 -74.19 22.84
C ARG A 18 21.50 -74.63 24.24
N ASP A 19 21.17 -75.86 24.64
CA ASP A 19 21.38 -76.36 26.01
C ASP A 19 22.75 -77.04 26.20
N THR A 20 23.53 -77.21 25.12
CA THR A 20 24.87 -77.84 25.12
C THR A 20 26.03 -76.89 24.81
N GLU A 21 25.79 -75.58 24.71
CA GLU A 21 26.85 -74.58 24.50
C GLU A 21 27.23 -73.88 25.81
N VAL A 22 28.38 -74.27 26.38
CA VAL A 22 29.01 -73.55 27.50
C VAL A 22 29.50 -72.20 26.97
N LYS A 23 28.74 -71.13 27.24
CA LYS A 23 29.12 -69.76 26.91
C LYS A 23 30.28 -69.31 27.79
N LEU A 24 31.49 -69.44 27.28
CA LEU A 24 32.66 -68.74 27.82
C LEU A 24 32.35 -67.23 27.88
N PRO A 25 32.71 -66.50 28.96
CA PRO A 25 32.46 -65.06 29.06
C PRO A 25 33.13 -64.35 27.88
N ARG A 26 32.33 -63.66 27.06
CA ARG A 26 32.84 -62.89 25.93
C ARG A 26 33.76 -61.78 26.49
N PRO A 27 35.02 -61.65 26.02
CA PRO A 27 35.89 -60.58 26.48
C PRO A 27 35.19 -59.24 26.22
N THR A 28 35.26 -58.32 27.19
CA THR A 28 34.63 -57.00 27.14
C THR A 28 35.10 -56.24 25.90
N ARG A 29 34.36 -56.36 24.79
CA ARG A 29 34.59 -55.60 23.57
C ARG A 29 34.37 -54.13 23.90
N VAL A 30 35.43 -53.33 23.82
CA VAL A 30 35.34 -51.88 23.91
C VAL A 30 34.33 -51.42 22.85
N LYS A 31 33.18 -50.91 23.28
CA LYS A 31 32.14 -50.40 22.36
C LYS A 31 32.62 -49.07 21.84
N ASN A 32 32.80 -48.97 20.53
CA ASN A 32 33.08 -47.71 19.88
C ASN A 32 31.85 -46.79 20.03
N LYS A 33 32.03 -45.63 20.67
CA LYS A 33 30.98 -44.62 20.89
C LYS A 33 30.99 -43.52 19.82
N THR A 34 31.77 -43.67 18.76
CA THR A 34 31.69 -42.74 17.62
C THR A 34 30.27 -42.73 17.06
N PRO A 35 29.72 -41.56 16.70
CA PRO A 35 28.38 -41.47 16.12
C PRO A 35 28.30 -42.37 14.88
N ALA A 36 27.24 -43.20 14.83
CA ALA A 36 27.03 -44.10 13.70
C ALA A 36 26.79 -43.28 12.42
N PRO A 37 27.36 -43.70 11.27
CA PRO A 37 27.22 -42.96 10.00
C PRO A 37 25.77 -42.94 9.49
N ILE A 38 24.95 -43.91 9.90
CA ILE A 38 23.53 -43.99 9.57
C ILE A 38 22.76 -43.99 10.89
N GLN A 39 21.93 -42.97 11.09
CA GLN A 39 21.03 -42.90 12.24
C GLN A 39 19.77 -43.70 11.90
N ILE A 40 19.41 -44.66 12.75
CA ILE A 40 18.20 -45.46 12.55
C ILE A 40 17.00 -44.54 12.63
N THR A 41 16.25 -44.45 11.54
CA THR A 41 15.02 -43.66 11.48
C THR A 41 13.81 -44.52 11.85
N ALA A 42 12.72 -43.89 12.29
CA ALA A 42 11.48 -44.59 12.58
C ALA A 42 10.94 -45.36 11.35
N GLU A 43 11.17 -44.87 10.14
CA GLU A 43 10.81 -45.55 8.90
C GLU A 43 11.50 -46.91 8.78
N GLN A 44 12.78 -46.99 9.14
CA GLN A 44 13.57 -48.20 8.99
C GLN A 44 13.09 -49.31 9.94
N ILE A 45 12.72 -48.93 11.17
CA ILE A 45 12.15 -49.85 12.16
C ILE A 45 10.78 -50.39 11.70
N LEU A 46 9.92 -49.51 11.15
CA LEU A 46 8.60 -49.92 10.64
C LEU A 46 8.71 -50.85 9.42
N ARG A 47 9.68 -50.61 8.53
CA ARG A 47 9.96 -51.49 7.40
C ARG A 47 10.42 -52.87 7.85
N GLU A 48 11.39 -52.91 8.77
CA GLU A 48 11.92 -54.17 9.30
C GLU A 48 10.86 -54.96 10.10
N ALA A 49 9.99 -54.26 10.84
CA ALA A 49 8.85 -54.88 11.53
C ALA A 49 7.83 -55.50 10.56
N ARG A 50 7.53 -54.84 9.44
CA ARG A 50 6.63 -55.37 8.41
C ARG A 50 7.24 -56.58 7.70
N GLU A 51 8.54 -56.56 7.42
CA GLU A 51 9.25 -57.70 6.80
C GLU A 51 9.34 -58.91 7.72
N ARG A 52 9.37 -58.68 9.05
CA ARG A 52 9.32 -59.75 10.06
C ARG A 52 7.92 -60.26 10.38
N GLN A 53 6.86 -59.67 9.83
CA GLN A 53 5.50 -60.14 10.11
C GLN A 53 5.31 -61.53 9.48
N GLU A 54 5.07 -62.54 10.32
CA GLU A 54 4.85 -63.92 9.87
C GLU A 54 3.66 -63.99 8.89
N PRO A 55 3.74 -64.81 7.82
CA PRO A 55 2.65 -64.93 6.87
C PRO A 55 1.42 -65.55 7.54
N GLU A 56 0.24 -64.97 7.31
CA GLU A 56 -1.02 -65.52 7.79
C GLU A 56 -1.21 -66.98 7.32
N ILE A 57 -1.45 -67.90 8.26
CA ILE A 57 -1.68 -69.32 7.97
C ILE A 57 -3.01 -69.45 7.21
N ARG A 58 -2.94 -69.78 5.92
CA ARG A 58 -4.12 -70.00 5.07
C ARG A 58 -4.55 -71.48 5.14
N PRO A 59 -5.86 -71.78 5.26
CA PRO A 59 -6.33 -73.16 5.25
C PRO A 59 -6.03 -73.85 3.91
N PRO A 60 -5.82 -75.18 3.91
CA PRO A 60 -5.53 -75.93 2.68
C PRO A 60 -6.71 -75.87 1.70
N LYS A 61 -6.41 -75.84 0.40
CA LYS A 61 -7.43 -75.83 -0.66
C LYS A 61 -8.11 -77.21 -0.74
N GLN A 62 -9.31 -77.35 -0.21
CA GLN A 62 -10.14 -78.56 -0.33
C GLN A 62 -11.00 -78.50 -1.61
N LYS A 63 -11.05 -79.58 -2.39
CA LYS A 63 -11.99 -79.76 -3.51
C LYS A 63 -13.22 -80.50 -2.98
N ILE A 64 -14.42 -80.07 -3.37
CA ILE A 64 -15.70 -80.68 -2.98
C ILE A 64 -16.12 -81.64 -4.10
N THR A 65 -16.30 -82.93 -3.82
CA THR A 65 -16.68 -83.92 -4.85
C THR A 65 -18.15 -84.29 -4.79
N ASP A 66 -18.73 -84.36 -3.59
CA ASP A 66 -20.03 -85.00 -3.38
C ASP A 66 -21.11 -84.00 -2.91
N PRO A 67 -22.41 -84.22 -3.23
CA PRO A 67 -23.51 -83.41 -2.72
C PRO A 67 -23.63 -83.40 -1.19
N THR A 68 -23.23 -84.48 -0.53
CA THR A 68 -23.17 -84.60 0.94
C THR A 68 -22.09 -83.69 1.51
N GLU A 69 -20.88 -83.72 0.94
CA GLU A 69 -19.78 -82.82 1.32
C GLU A 69 -20.13 -81.34 1.05
N LEU A 70 -20.82 -81.06 -0.07
CA LEU A 70 -21.35 -79.73 -0.35
C LEU A 70 -22.39 -79.30 0.69
N GLY A 71 -23.23 -80.24 1.14
CA GLY A 71 -24.18 -80.05 2.24
C GLY A 71 -23.50 -79.69 3.55
N ASP A 72 -22.45 -80.42 3.93
CA ASP A 72 -21.67 -80.16 5.14
C ASP A 72 -20.90 -78.84 5.06
N TYR A 73 -20.32 -78.53 3.90
CA TYR A 73 -19.72 -77.24 3.64
C TYR A 73 -20.73 -76.10 3.80
N ARG A 74 -21.94 -76.26 3.22
CA ARG A 74 -23.02 -75.29 3.35
C ARG A 74 -23.45 -75.12 4.80
N LEU A 75 -23.62 -76.22 5.53
CA LEU A 75 -24.02 -76.18 6.94
C LEU A 75 -22.98 -75.47 7.81
N ARG A 76 -21.69 -75.79 7.63
CA ARG A 76 -20.58 -75.16 8.35
C ARG A 76 -20.53 -73.66 8.07
N ARG A 77 -20.60 -73.27 6.79
CA ARG A 77 -20.60 -71.85 6.40
C ARG A 77 -21.82 -71.09 6.89
N ARG A 78 -23.02 -71.68 6.79
CA ARG A 78 -24.25 -71.09 7.32
C ARG A 78 -24.15 -70.89 8.83
N LYS A 79 -23.67 -71.90 9.56
CA LYS A 79 -23.43 -71.78 11.00
C LYS A 79 -22.44 -70.67 11.32
N GLU A 80 -21.33 -70.56 10.59
CA GLU A 80 -20.37 -69.47 10.76
C GLU A 80 -21.01 -68.09 10.55
N PHE A 81 -21.86 -67.92 9.54
CA PHE A 81 -22.54 -66.66 9.27
C PHE A 81 -23.63 -66.38 10.31
N GLU A 82 -24.45 -67.35 10.67
CA GLU A 82 -25.51 -67.20 11.69
C GLU A 82 -24.91 -66.93 13.07
N ASP A 83 -23.79 -67.56 13.45
CA ASP A 83 -23.09 -67.28 14.70
C ASP A 83 -22.45 -65.88 14.69
N LYS A 84 -22.01 -65.40 13.52
CA LYS A 84 -21.53 -64.01 13.36
C LYS A 84 -22.68 -63.02 13.45
N ILE A 85 -23.81 -63.30 12.83
CA ILE A 85 -25.03 -62.47 12.88
C ILE A 85 -25.59 -62.44 14.30
N ARG A 86 -25.62 -63.59 15.00
CA ARG A 86 -26.07 -63.66 16.39
C ARG A 86 -25.22 -62.79 17.32
N ARG A 87 -23.90 -62.77 17.11
CA ARG A 87 -22.96 -61.93 17.87
C ARG A 87 -23.04 -60.45 17.48
N ALA A 88 -23.24 -60.16 16.20
CA ALA A 88 -23.21 -58.80 15.65
C ALA A 88 -24.41 -58.55 14.73
N ARG A 89 -25.62 -58.55 15.33
CA ARG A 89 -26.89 -58.45 14.59
C ARG A 89 -27.02 -57.15 13.79
N TRP A 90 -26.48 -56.06 14.33
CA TRP A 90 -26.51 -54.72 13.73
C TRP A 90 -25.58 -54.54 12.52
N ASN A 91 -24.63 -55.47 12.28
CA ASN A 91 -23.64 -55.28 11.22
C ASN A 91 -24.17 -55.70 9.85
N SER A 92 -24.71 -54.74 9.10
CA SER A 92 -25.25 -54.92 7.74
C SER A 92 -24.28 -55.60 6.76
N ARG A 93 -22.97 -55.43 6.91
CA ARG A 93 -21.97 -56.05 6.02
C ARG A 93 -21.92 -57.57 6.15
N ILE A 94 -22.20 -58.12 7.33
CA ILE A 94 -22.23 -59.57 7.57
C ILE A 94 -23.44 -60.17 6.86
N TRP A 95 -24.60 -59.52 6.99
CA TRP A 95 -25.83 -59.88 6.28
C TRP A 95 -25.64 -59.89 4.76
N VAL A 96 -25.04 -58.83 4.20
CA VAL A 96 -24.72 -58.76 2.77
C VAL A 96 -23.81 -59.92 2.34
N LYS A 97 -22.71 -60.16 3.06
CA LYS A 97 -21.79 -61.26 2.72
C LYS A 97 -22.46 -62.63 2.79
N TYR A 98 -23.40 -62.80 3.73
CA TYR A 98 -24.16 -64.03 3.85
C TYR A 98 -25.13 -64.20 2.68
N ALA A 99 -25.86 -63.14 2.32
CA ALA A 99 -26.77 -63.14 1.17
C ALA A 99 -26.04 -63.35 -0.16
N ASP A 100 -24.91 -62.67 -0.40
CA ASP A 100 -24.05 -62.86 -1.58
C ASP A 100 -23.50 -64.30 -1.66
N TRP A 101 -23.28 -64.96 -0.51
CA TRP A 101 -22.84 -66.34 -0.48
C TRP A 101 -23.98 -67.31 -0.82
N GLU A 102 -25.20 -67.10 -0.32
CA GLU A 102 -26.38 -67.89 -0.72
C GLU A 102 -26.73 -67.66 -2.20
N GLU A 103 -26.53 -66.45 -2.74
CA GLU A 103 -26.64 -66.15 -4.18
C GLU A 103 -25.68 -67.03 -4.99
N LYS A 104 -24.41 -67.15 -4.58
CA LYS A 104 -23.44 -68.04 -5.23
C LYS A 104 -23.83 -69.52 -5.15
N GLN A 105 -24.59 -69.92 -4.13
CA GLN A 105 -25.14 -71.27 -4.02
C GLN A 105 -26.40 -71.49 -4.87
N LYS A 106 -26.95 -70.44 -5.50
CA LYS A 106 -28.21 -70.42 -6.26
C LYS A 106 -29.46 -70.77 -5.44
N ASP A 107 -29.39 -70.64 -4.11
CA ASP A 107 -30.55 -70.84 -3.22
C ASP A 107 -31.24 -69.48 -2.99
N PHE A 108 -32.03 -69.07 -3.99
CA PHE A 108 -32.63 -67.73 -4.02
C PHE A 108 -33.70 -67.54 -2.93
N ALA A 109 -34.43 -68.59 -2.56
CA ALA A 109 -35.45 -68.51 -1.52
C ALA A 109 -34.83 -68.18 -0.16
N ARG A 110 -33.69 -68.81 0.17
CA ARG A 110 -32.95 -68.48 1.39
C ARG A 110 -32.28 -67.12 1.30
N ALA A 111 -31.68 -66.77 0.17
CA ALA A 111 -31.10 -65.43 0.00
C ALA A 111 -32.14 -64.32 0.26
N ARG A 112 -33.37 -64.46 -0.23
CA ARG A 112 -34.50 -63.55 0.08
C ARG A 112 -34.81 -63.52 1.56
N SER A 113 -34.91 -64.67 2.22
CA SER A 113 -35.15 -64.74 3.66
C SER A 113 -34.05 -64.02 4.46
N VAL A 114 -32.78 -64.13 4.03
CA VAL A 114 -31.66 -63.41 4.66
C VAL A 114 -31.80 -61.90 4.44
N TRP A 115 -32.17 -61.46 3.24
CA TRP A 115 -32.42 -60.04 2.95
C TRP A 115 -33.60 -59.47 3.74
N GLU A 116 -34.74 -60.15 3.78
CA GLU A 116 -35.91 -59.70 4.56
C GLU A 116 -35.58 -59.64 6.06
N ARG A 117 -34.88 -60.64 6.61
CA ARG A 117 -34.38 -60.60 7.99
C ARG A 117 -33.39 -59.44 8.22
N ALA A 118 -32.55 -59.11 7.23
CA ALA A 118 -31.64 -57.99 7.34
C ALA A 118 -32.40 -56.64 7.35
N LEU A 119 -33.46 -56.52 6.55
CA LEU A 119 -34.34 -55.35 6.51
C LEU A 119 -35.19 -55.22 7.78
N GLU A 120 -35.62 -56.32 8.40
CA GLU A 120 -36.28 -56.27 9.72
C GLU A 120 -35.37 -55.70 10.80
N VAL A 121 -34.05 -55.92 10.70
CA VAL A 121 -33.07 -55.37 11.64
C VAL A 121 -32.80 -53.89 11.37
N ASP A 122 -32.53 -53.54 10.12
CA ASP A 122 -32.27 -52.16 9.72
C ASP A 122 -32.87 -51.85 8.35
N TYR A 123 -34.14 -51.44 8.35
CA TYR A 123 -34.84 -51.04 7.14
C TYR A 123 -34.41 -49.65 6.66
N ARG A 124 -33.64 -48.86 7.42
CA ARG A 124 -33.25 -47.49 7.05
C ARG A 124 -31.98 -47.46 6.22
N GLU A 125 -31.15 -48.49 6.34
CA GLU A 125 -29.92 -48.61 5.59
C GLU A 125 -30.19 -48.76 4.09
N ARG A 126 -29.95 -47.68 3.34
CA ARG A 126 -30.16 -47.63 1.88
C ARG A 126 -29.40 -48.72 1.12
N THR A 127 -28.21 -49.10 1.60
CA THR A 127 -27.35 -50.04 0.88
C THR A 127 -27.91 -51.46 0.90
N LEU A 128 -28.72 -51.82 1.90
CA LEU A 128 -29.40 -53.11 1.96
C LEU A 128 -30.49 -53.19 0.89
N TRP A 129 -31.34 -52.16 0.77
CA TRP A 129 -32.35 -52.08 -0.29
C TRP A 129 -31.75 -52.13 -1.69
N LEU A 130 -30.68 -51.36 -1.94
CA LEU A 130 -29.99 -51.36 -3.23
C LEU A 130 -29.45 -52.75 -3.58
N LYS A 131 -28.76 -53.41 -2.64
CA LYS A 131 -28.17 -54.73 -2.89
C LYS A 131 -29.23 -55.82 -3.02
N TYR A 132 -30.32 -55.73 -2.26
CA TYR A 132 -31.42 -56.69 -2.38
C TYR A 132 -32.13 -56.56 -3.74
N ALA A 133 -32.41 -55.33 -4.18
CA ALA A 133 -33.00 -55.11 -5.48
C ALA A 133 -32.03 -55.47 -6.62
N GLU A 134 -30.73 -55.15 -6.50
CA GLU A 134 -29.70 -55.60 -7.45
C GLU A 134 -29.59 -57.13 -7.52
N PHE A 135 -29.73 -57.82 -6.40
CA PHE A 135 -29.76 -59.27 -6.35
C PHE A 135 -30.93 -59.84 -7.18
N GLU A 136 -32.14 -59.30 -7.02
CA GLU A 136 -33.29 -59.74 -7.83
C GLU A 136 -33.11 -59.38 -9.32
N MET A 137 -32.52 -58.21 -9.62
CA MET A 137 -32.24 -57.78 -11.00
C MET A 137 -31.21 -58.68 -11.69
N ARG A 138 -30.08 -59.01 -11.03
CA ARG A 138 -29.03 -59.89 -11.58
C ARG A 138 -29.58 -61.27 -11.92
N ASN A 139 -30.49 -61.78 -11.09
CA ASN A 139 -31.11 -63.08 -11.26
C ASN A 139 -32.36 -63.05 -12.16
N ARG A 140 -32.67 -61.91 -12.80
CA ARG A 140 -33.78 -61.70 -13.76
C ARG A 140 -35.19 -61.85 -13.16
N PHE A 141 -35.34 -61.72 -11.84
CA PHE A 141 -36.65 -61.74 -11.18
C PHE A 141 -37.28 -60.35 -11.16
N VAL A 142 -37.76 -59.89 -12.32
CA VAL A 142 -38.23 -58.50 -12.52
C VAL A 142 -39.40 -58.12 -11.60
N ASN A 143 -40.41 -58.98 -11.45
CA ASN A 143 -41.57 -58.66 -10.60
C ASN A 143 -41.21 -58.58 -9.12
N HIS A 144 -40.26 -59.41 -8.67
CA HIS A 144 -39.76 -59.33 -7.29
C HIS A 144 -38.95 -58.05 -7.10
N ALA A 145 -38.07 -57.70 -8.05
CA ALA A 145 -37.35 -56.43 -8.04
C ALA A 145 -38.30 -55.22 -7.99
N ARG A 146 -39.41 -55.22 -8.77
CA ARG A 146 -40.45 -54.18 -8.71
C ARG A 146 -41.07 -54.07 -7.33
N ASN A 147 -41.47 -55.19 -6.73
CA ASN A 147 -42.07 -55.19 -5.40
C ASN A 147 -41.09 -54.68 -4.33
N VAL A 148 -39.80 -55.04 -4.46
CA VAL A 148 -38.75 -54.55 -3.57
C VAL A 148 -38.54 -53.05 -3.73
N TRP A 149 -38.46 -52.54 -4.97
CA TRP A 149 -38.33 -51.11 -5.22
C TRP A 149 -39.55 -50.31 -4.76
N ASP A 150 -40.76 -50.81 -5.02
CA ASP A 150 -42.01 -50.18 -4.60
C ASP A 150 -42.11 -50.10 -3.08
N ARG A 151 -41.73 -51.17 -2.36
CA ARG A 151 -41.61 -51.16 -0.90
C ARG A 151 -40.52 -50.19 -0.43
N ALA A 152 -39.34 -50.21 -1.06
CA ALA A 152 -38.22 -49.35 -0.68
C ALA A 152 -38.58 -47.87 -0.79
N VAL A 153 -39.22 -47.49 -1.89
CA VAL A 153 -39.68 -46.13 -2.18
C VAL A 153 -40.81 -45.70 -1.25
N SER A 154 -41.74 -46.61 -0.94
CA SER A 154 -42.85 -46.32 -0.03
C SER A 154 -42.39 -46.15 1.43
N LEU A 155 -41.39 -46.91 1.86
CA LEU A 155 -40.83 -46.82 3.21
C LEU A 155 -39.80 -45.68 3.36
N LEU A 156 -39.03 -45.40 2.32
CA LEU A 156 -37.95 -44.40 2.32
C LEU A 156 -38.11 -43.39 1.17
N PRO A 157 -39.20 -42.59 1.15
CA PRO A 157 -39.51 -41.69 0.03
C PRO A 157 -38.52 -40.53 -0.13
N ARG A 158 -37.74 -40.19 0.91
CA ARG A 158 -36.76 -39.09 0.87
C ARG A 158 -35.41 -39.48 0.24
N ILE A 159 -35.18 -40.75 -0.06
CA ILE A 159 -33.89 -41.20 -0.60
C ILE A 159 -33.96 -41.24 -2.12
N ASP A 160 -33.50 -40.18 -2.76
CA ASP A 160 -33.53 -40.02 -4.22
C ASP A 160 -32.85 -41.18 -4.98
N GLN A 161 -31.79 -41.76 -4.40
CA GLN A 161 -31.08 -42.87 -5.01
C GLN A 161 -31.98 -44.08 -5.30
N LEU A 162 -32.98 -44.35 -4.44
CA LEU A 162 -33.92 -45.45 -4.64
C LEU A 162 -34.85 -45.17 -5.81
N TRP A 163 -35.37 -43.94 -5.90
CA TRP A 163 -36.20 -43.48 -7.02
C TRP A 163 -35.44 -43.55 -8.35
N TYR A 164 -34.21 -43.03 -8.41
CA TYR A 164 -33.39 -43.07 -9.61
C TYR A 164 -33.16 -44.50 -10.11
N LYS A 165 -32.86 -45.44 -9.21
CA LYS A 165 -32.61 -46.83 -9.58
C LYS A 165 -33.89 -47.55 -10.01
N TYR A 166 -35.02 -47.24 -9.38
CA TYR A 166 -36.31 -47.80 -9.77
C TYR A 166 -36.75 -47.29 -11.16
N ILE A 167 -36.64 -45.98 -11.40
CA ILE A 167 -36.91 -45.35 -12.69
C ILE A 167 -35.99 -45.92 -13.77
N HIS A 168 -34.68 -46.01 -13.48
CA HIS A 168 -33.72 -46.57 -14.42
C HIS A 168 -34.06 -48.03 -14.77
N MET A 169 -34.52 -48.83 -13.80
CA MET A 169 -34.97 -50.19 -14.06
C MET A 169 -36.19 -50.21 -15.00
N GLU A 170 -37.23 -49.42 -14.74
CA GLU A 170 -38.42 -49.38 -15.62
C GLU A 170 -38.07 -48.84 -17.03
N GLU A 171 -37.14 -47.89 -17.13
CA GLU A 171 -36.61 -47.37 -18.40
C GLU A 171 -35.84 -48.46 -19.18
N MET A 172 -34.98 -49.23 -18.51
CA MET A 172 -34.24 -50.34 -19.13
C MET A 172 -35.16 -51.49 -19.57
N LEU A 173 -36.31 -51.65 -18.92
CA LEU A 173 -37.36 -52.60 -19.31
C LEU A 173 -38.23 -52.08 -20.46
N GLY A 174 -38.04 -50.82 -20.89
CA GLY A 174 -38.83 -50.17 -21.94
C GLY A 174 -40.23 -49.73 -21.49
N ASN A 175 -40.54 -49.82 -20.20
CA ASN A 175 -41.85 -49.45 -19.65
C ASN A 175 -41.91 -47.94 -19.33
N VAL A 176 -42.02 -47.13 -20.38
CA VAL A 176 -42.05 -45.66 -20.27
C VAL A 176 -43.24 -45.18 -19.44
N ALA A 177 -44.41 -45.83 -19.55
CA ALA A 177 -45.60 -45.48 -18.77
C ALA A 177 -45.40 -45.77 -17.28
N GLY A 178 -44.79 -46.91 -16.93
CA GLY A 178 -44.42 -47.22 -15.55
C GLY A 178 -43.41 -46.25 -14.98
N ALA A 179 -42.35 -45.91 -15.73
CA ALA A 179 -41.37 -44.91 -15.32
C ALA A 179 -42.01 -43.54 -15.04
N ARG A 180 -42.98 -43.10 -15.87
CA ARG A 180 -43.76 -41.87 -15.62
C ARG A 180 -44.59 -41.95 -14.36
N GLN A 181 -45.27 -43.07 -14.11
CA GLN A 181 -46.03 -43.24 -12.88
C GLN A 181 -45.14 -43.16 -11.63
N VAL A 182 -43.93 -43.71 -11.70
CA VAL A 182 -42.94 -43.60 -10.63
C VAL A 182 -42.46 -42.16 -10.47
N PHE A 183 -42.22 -41.43 -11.56
CA PHE A 183 -41.89 -40.00 -11.49
C PHE A 183 -43.02 -39.17 -10.88
N GLU A 184 -44.27 -39.39 -11.28
CA GLU A 184 -45.42 -38.67 -10.72
C GLU A 184 -45.54 -38.91 -9.21
N ARG A 185 -45.46 -40.18 -8.78
CA ARG A 185 -45.42 -40.53 -7.34
C ARG A 185 -44.25 -39.88 -6.62
N TRP A 186 -43.10 -39.72 -7.28
CA TRP A 186 -41.95 -39.06 -6.70
C TRP A 186 -42.21 -37.56 -6.53
N MET A 187 -42.80 -36.90 -7.53
CA MET A 187 -43.11 -35.48 -7.51
C MET A 187 -44.18 -35.11 -6.49
N ASP A 188 -45.07 -36.03 -6.12
CA ASP A 188 -46.02 -35.85 -5.01
C ASP A 188 -45.30 -35.61 -3.67
N TRP A 189 -44.09 -36.14 -3.49
CA TRP A 189 -43.26 -35.91 -2.30
C TRP A 189 -42.44 -34.62 -2.35
N GLN A 190 -42.55 -33.83 -3.42
CA GLN A 190 -41.80 -32.59 -3.64
C GLN A 190 -40.28 -32.79 -3.42
N PRO A 191 -39.61 -33.60 -4.26
CA PRO A 191 -38.20 -33.91 -4.08
C PRO A 191 -37.31 -32.73 -4.46
N ASP A 192 -36.03 -32.85 -4.10
CA ASP A 192 -35.02 -31.84 -4.42
C ASP A 192 -34.97 -31.51 -5.92
N ARG A 193 -34.41 -30.34 -6.22
CA ARG A 193 -34.20 -29.81 -7.58
C ARG A 193 -33.76 -30.87 -8.59
N GLU A 194 -32.80 -31.72 -8.21
CA GLU A 194 -32.25 -32.73 -9.12
C GLU A 194 -33.29 -33.75 -9.58
N GLY A 195 -34.25 -34.09 -8.71
CA GLY A 195 -35.35 -34.99 -9.04
C GLY A 195 -36.22 -34.44 -10.15
N TRP A 196 -36.68 -33.18 -10.01
CA TRP A 196 -37.44 -32.50 -11.06
C TRP A 196 -36.69 -32.42 -12.39
N LEU A 197 -35.40 -32.08 -12.37
CA LEU A 197 -34.58 -32.03 -13.58
C LEU A 197 -34.43 -33.38 -14.25
N SER A 198 -34.33 -34.45 -13.48
CA SER A 198 -34.23 -35.79 -14.03
C SER A 198 -35.51 -36.20 -14.75
N TYR A 199 -36.68 -35.78 -14.24
CA TYR A 199 -37.95 -36.01 -14.90
C TYR A 199 -38.08 -35.20 -16.18
N ILE A 200 -37.66 -33.93 -16.15
CA ILE A 200 -37.59 -33.07 -17.33
C ILE A 200 -36.66 -33.68 -18.39
N LYS A 201 -35.46 -34.12 -18.00
CA LYS A 201 -34.52 -34.79 -18.92
C LYS A 201 -35.09 -36.08 -19.47
N PHE A 202 -35.88 -36.81 -18.68
CA PHE A 202 -36.58 -38.00 -19.13
C PHE A 202 -37.60 -37.66 -20.22
N GLU A 203 -38.50 -36.71 -20.02
CA GLU A 203 -39.49 -36.34 -21.06
C GLU A 203 -38.82 -35.74 -22.30
N LEU A 204 -37.71 -35.01 -22.13
CA LEU A 204 -36.92 -34.49 -23.26
C LEU A 204 -36.26 -35.59 -24.10
N ARG A 205 -35.84 -36.71 -23.51
CA ARG A 205 -35.30 -37.86 -24.26
C ARG A 205 -36.35 -38.49 -25.17
N TYR A 206 -37.63 -38.42 -24.80
CA TYR A 206 -38.74 -38.92 -25.62
C TYR A 206 -39.38 -37.85 -26.51
N GLY A 207 -38.89 -36.60 -26.49
CA GLY A 207 -39.41 -35.52 -27.33
C GLY A 207 -40.74 -34.91 -26.87
N GLU A 208 -41.19 -35.22 -25.66
CA GLU A 208 -42.48 -34.77 -25.12
C GLU A 208 -42.36 -33.35 -24.50
N ILE A 209 -42.23 -32.34 -25.35
CA ILE A 209 -41.98 -30.95 -24.94
C ILE A 209 -43.14 -30.38 -24.11
N ASP A 210 -44.39 -30.65 -24.49
CA ASP A 210 -45.57 -30.11 -23.77
C ASP A 210 -45.70 -30.67 -22.36
N ARG A 211 -45.32 -31.95 -22.16
CA ARG A 211 -45.28 -32.55 -20.82
C ARG A 211 -44.13 -31.97 -20.00
N ALA A 212 -42.96 -31.83 -20.61
CA ALA A 212 -41.83 -31.17 -19.95
C ALA A 212 -42.20 -29.75 -19.49
N ARG A 213 -42.98 -28.97 -20.26
CA ARG A 213 -43.51 -27.66 -19.83
C ARG A 213 -44.41 -27.76 -18.60
N LYS A 214 -45.37 -28.70 -18.59
CA LYS A 214 -46.24 -28.91 -17.40
C LYS A 214 -45.42 -29.28 -16.17
N VAL A 215 -44.36 -30.06 -16.34
CA VAL A 215 -43.43 -30.40 -15.25
C VAL A 215 -42.65 -29.19 -14.80
N PHE A 216 -42.20 -28.32 -15.70
CA PHE A 216 -41.53 -27.05 -15.35
C PHE A 216 -42.45 -26.09 -14.59
N GLU A 217 -43.72 -25.94 -15.00
CA GLU A 217 -44.69 -25.12 -14.26
C GLU A 217 -44.92 -25.66 -12.83
N ARG A 218 -45.04 -26.99 -12.68
CA ARG A 218 -45.10 -27.62 -11.35
C ARG A 218 -43.81 -27.45 -10.56
N PHE A 219 -42.65 -27.55 -11.21
CA PHE A 219 -41.35 -27.39 -10.58
C PHE A 219 -41.17 -26.00 -10.01
N VAL A 220 -41.55 -24.98 -10.79
CA VAL A 220 -41.50 -23.58 -10.40
C VAL A 220 -42.50 -23.27 -9.28
N ALA A 221 -43.70 -23.86 -9.32
CA ALA A 221 -44.68 -23.73 -8.24
C ALA A 221 -44.23 -24.39 -6.92
N CYS A 222 -43.55 -25.55 -6.99
CA CYS A 222 -43.04 -26.25 -5.81
C CYS A 222 -41.77 -25.59 -5.25
N HIS A 223 -40.92 -25.06 -6.12
CA HIS A 223 -39.66 -24.41 -5.75
C HIS A 223 -39.56 -23.02 -6.40
N PRO A 224 -40.15 -21.97 -5.78
CA PRO A 224 -40.10 -20.60 -6.27
C PRO A 224 -38.71 -19.93 -6.18
N ARG A 225 -37.61 -20.64 -6.50
CA ARG A 225 -36.25 -20.10 -6.49
C ARG A 225 -35.86 -19.50 -7.83
N ALA A 226 -35.00 -18.48 -7.84
CA ALA A 226 -34.54 -17.80 -9.06
C ALA A 226 -33.94 -18.80 -10.08
N MET A 227 -33.14 -19.75 -9.59
CA MET A 227 -32.52 -20.79 -10.40
C MET A 227 -33.52 -21.74 -11.10
N ALA A 228 -34.71 -21.95 -10.55
CA ALA A 228 -35.75 -22.75 -11.19
C ALA A 228 -36.31 -22.02 -12.42
N TRP A 229 -36.64 -20.74 -12.24
CA TRP A 229 -37.09 -19.83 -13.30
C TRP A 229 -36.05 -19.65 -14.41
N ILE A 230 -34.78 -19.42 -14.07
CA ILE A 230 -33.69 -19.28 -15.05
C ILE A 230 -33.58 -20.54 -15.91
N ARG A 231 -33.73 -21.73 -15.32
CA ARG A 231 -33.68 -22.99 -16.06
C ARG A 231 -34.89 -23.21 -16.94
N TYR A 232 -36.08 -22.83 -16.46
CA TYR A 232 -37.28 -22.89 -17.27
C TYR A 232 -37.19 -21.94 -18.48
N ALA A 233 -36.72 -20.71 -18.28
CA ALA A 233 -36.50 -19.77 -19.36
C ALA A 233 -35.40 -20.21 -20.34
N LYS A 234 -34.28 -20.77 -19.85
CA LYS A 234 -33.26 -21.39 -20.70
C LYS A 234 -33.79 -22.58 -21.51
N PHE A 235 -34.77 -23.31 -20.99
CA PHE A 235 -35.43 -24.40 -21.69
C PHE A 235 -36.31 -23.87 -22.84
N GLU A 236 -37.17 -22.88 -22.59
CA GLU A 236 -37.98 -22.27 -23.65
C GLU A 236 -37.11 -21.59 -24.72
N MET A 237 -35.98 -20.98 -24.31
CA MET A 237 -34.99 -20.42 -25.23
C MET A 237 -34.37 -21.50 -26.15
N LYS A 238 -34.07 -22.69 -25.64
CA LYS A 238 -33.55 -23.80 -26.46
C LYS A 238 -34.57 -24.33 -27.46
N ASN A 239 -35.86 -24.24 -27.13
CA ASN A 239 -36.94 -24.65 -28.02
C ASN A 239 -37.34 -23.56 -29.03
N GLY A 240 -36.77 -22.35 -28.92
CA GLY A 240 -37.01 -21.23 -29.84
C GLY A 240 -38.24 -20.37 -29.52
N GLU A 241 -38.94 -20.63 -28.42
CA GLU A 241 -40.17 -19.91 -28.02
C GLU A 241 -39.83 -18.65 -27.20
N ILE A 242 -39.35 -17.61 -27.89
CA ILE A 242 -38.85 -16.37 -27.26
C ILE A 242 -39.95 -15.64 -26.48
N ALA A 243 -41.17 -15.57 -27.01
CA ALA A 243 -42.28 -14.87 -26.36
C ALA A 243 -42.67 -15.53 -25.02
N ARG A 244 -42.62 -16.86 -24.95
CA ARG A 244 -42.89 -17.59 -23.70
C ARG A 244 -41.73 -17.46 -22.73
N ALA A 245 -40.49 -17.51 -23.19
CA ALA A 245 -39.33 -17.27 -22.33
C ALA A 245 -39.38 -15.88 -21.66
N ARG A 246 -39.84 -14.83 -22.37
CA ARG A 246 -40.13 -13.51 -21.78
C ARG A 246 -41.22 -13.58 -20.73
N ALA A 247 -42.37 -14.16 -21.04
CA ALA A 247 -43.46 -14.30 -20.08
C ALA A 247 -43.05 -15.10 -18.83
N VAL A 248 -42.07 -16.01 -18.94
CA VAL A 248 -41.49 -16.72 -17.80
C VAL A 248 -40.61 -15.80 -16.97
N TYR A 249 -39.77 -14.96 -17.57
CA TYR A 249 -38.97 -13.98 -16.85
C TYR A 249 -39.81 -12.87 -16.22
N GLU A 250 -40.83 -12.36 -16.90
CA GLU A 250 -41.77 -11.36 -16.35
C GLU A 250 -42.51 -11.93 -15.13
N ARG A 251 -43.08 -13.15 -15.24
CA ARG A 251 -43.67 -13.85 -14.08
C ARG A 251 -42.67 -14.08 -12.95
N ALA A 252 -41.42 -14.39 -13.29
CA ALA A 252 -40.38 -14.58 -12.29
C ALA A 252 -40.09 -13.28 -11.54
N VAL A 253 -40.00 -12.14 -12.24
CA VAL A 253 -39.78 -10.82 -11.64
C VAL A 253 -40.96 -10.42 -10.75
N ASP A 254 -42.19 -10.64 -11.20
CA ASP A 254 -43.40 -10.34 -10.42
C ASP A 254 -43.43 -11.13 -9.09
N LEU A 255 -43.13 -12.43 -9.14
CA LEU A 255 -43.18 -13.31 -7.98
C LEU A 255 -41.96 -13.17 -7.04
N LEU A 256 -40.78 -12.89 -7.58
CA LEU A 256 -39.54 -12.74 -6.81
C LEU A 256 -39.31 -11.32 -6.27
N SER A 257 -40.20 -10.38 -6.60
CA SER A 257 -40.17 -9.00 -6.06
C SER A 257 -40.19 -8.94 -4.51
N GLY A 258 -40.57 -10.04 -3.83
CA GLY A 258 -40.56 -10.15 -2.37
C GLY A 258 -39.35 -10.86 -1.74
N GLU A 259 -38.48 -11.52 -2.52
CA GLU A 259 -37.30 -12.25 -2.01
C GLU A 259 -36.00 -11.66 -2.61
N GLU A 260 -35.48 -10.62 -1.96
CA GLU A 260 -34.35 -9.80 -2.42
C GLU A 260 -33.01 -10.57 -2.58
N ASP A 261 -32.88 -11.76 -2.00
CA ASP A 261 -31.60 -12.45 -1.85
C ASP A 261 -31.14 -13.27 -3.09
N GLU A 262 -32.04 -13.73 -3.96
CA GLU A 262 -31.70 -14.50 -5.19
C GLU A 262 -32.00 -13.73 -6.49
N ALA A 263 -32.45 -12.47 -6.39
CA ALA A 263 -32.90 -11.69 -7.54
C ALA A 263 -31.77 -11.30 -8.51
N GLU A 264 -30.52 -11.18 -8.04
CA GLU A 264 -29.38 -10.80 -8.87
C GLU A 264 -29.14 -11.78 -10.02
N GLU A 265 -29.12 -13.09 -9.73
CA GLU A 265 -28.89 -14.12 -10.74
C GLU A 265 -30.00 -14.11 -11.80
N LEU A 266 -31.24 -13.82 -11.39
CA LEU A 266 -32.38 -13.69 -12.28
C LEU A 266 -32.24 -12.49 -13.21
N PHE A 267 -31.95 -11.30 -12.67
CA PHE A 267 -31.82 -10.08 -13.48
C PHE A 267 -30.66 -10.17 -14.46
N VAL A 268 -29.53 -10.75 -14.05
CA VAL A 268 -28.42 -11.02 -14.97
C VAL A 268 -28.85 -11.97 -16.08
N ALA A 269 -29.50 -13.09 -15.74
CA ALA A 269 -29.94 -14.05 -16.73
C ALA A 269 -31.01 -13.48 -17.68
N PHE A 270 -31.86 -12.57 -17.17
CA PHE A 270 -32.86 -11.88 -17.97
C PHE A 270 -32.21 -10.85 -18.91
N ALA A 271 -31.23 -10.09 -18.44
CA ALA A 271 -30.47 -9.17 -19.27
C ALA A 271 -29.65 -9.90 -20.36
N GLU A 272 -28.98 -11.02 -20.02
CA GLU A 272 -28.30 -11.88 -21.00
C GLU A 272 -29.28 -12.48 -22.03
N PHE A 273 -30.53 -12.71 -21.63
CA PHE A 273 -31.58 -13.20 -22.52
C PHE A 273 -32.04 -12.12 -23.49
N GLU A 274 -32.30 -10.89 -23.02
CA GLU A 274 -32.66 -9.77 -23.90
C GLU A 274 -31.50 -9.36 -24.81
N GLU A 275 -30.25 -9.51 -24.35
CA GLU A 275 -29.05 -9.36 -25.18
C GLU A 275 -29.05 -10.36 -26.35
N LYS A 276 -29.34 -11.64 -26.08
CA LYS A 276 -29.48 -12.66 -27.13
C LYS A 276 -30.64 -12.37 -28.08
N CYS A 277 -31.70 -11.73 -27.58
CA CYS A 277 -32.83 -11.28 -28.39
C CYS A 277 -32.54 -10.00 -29.18
N LYS A 278 -31.36 -9.38 -29.00
CA LYS A 278 -30.91 -8.11 -29.60
C LYS A 278 -31.70 -6.88 -29.16
N GLU A 279 -32.40 -6.95 -28.02
CA GLU A 279 -33.18 -5.84 -27.46
C GLU A 279 -32.35 -5.10 -26.40
N THR A 280 -31.34 -4.35 -26.87
CA THR A 280 -30.34 -3.70 -26.00
C THR A 280 -30.94 -2.62 -25.10
N GLU A 281 -31.97 -1.91 -25.54
CA GLU A 281 -32.67 -0.90 -24.72
C GLU A 281 -33.42 -1.52 -23.55
N ARG A 282 -34.09 -2.66 -23.76
CA ARG A 282 -34.75 -3.40 -22.67
C ARG A 282 -33.73 -3.95 -21.68
N ALA A 283 -32.61 -4.49 -22.17
CA ALA A 283 -31.53 -4.96 -21.31
C ALA A 283 -30.99 -3.82 -20.41
N ARG A 284 -30.85 -2.59 -20.92
CA ARG A 284 -30.49 -1.41 -20.11
C ARG A 284 -31.50 -1.09 -19.03
N CYS A 285 -32.79 -1.08 -19.38
CA CYS A 285 -33.85 -0.82 -18.42
C CYS A 285 -33.86 -1.88 -17.31
N ILE A 286 -33.64 -3.14 -17.65
CA ILE A 286 -33.54 -4.24 -16.67
C ILE A 286 -32.34 -4.05 -15.75
N TYR A 287 -31.16 -3.68 -16.28
CA TYR A 287 -30.00 -3.42 -15.45
C TYR A 287 -30.20 -2.23 -14.51
N LYS A 288 -30.82 -1.13 -14.98
CA LYS A 288 -31.15 0.01 -14.12
C LYS A 288 -32.14 -0.38 -13.03
N PHE A 289 -33.20 -1.08 -13.39
CA PHE A 289 -34.20 -1.60 -12.45
C PHE A 289 -33.57 -2.53 -11.40
N ALA A 290 -32.69 -3.43 -11.82
CA ALA A 290 -31.97 -4.32 -10.91
C ALA A 290 -31.08 -3.56 -9.91
N LEU A 291 -30.44 -2.47 -10.35
CA LEU A 291 -29.61 -1.63 -9.47
C LEU A 291 -30.41 -0.81 -8.47
N ASP A 292 -31.65 -0.42 -8.80
CA ASP A 292 -32.53 0.34 -7.90
C ASP A 292 -33.16 -0.55 -6.82
N HIS A 293 -33.43 -1.82 -7.12
CA HIS A 293 -34.07 -2.77 -6.21
C HIS A 293 -33.10 -3.61 -5.37
N ILE A 294 -31.85 -3.76 -5.78
CA ILE A 294 -30.87 -4.58 -5.03
C ILE A 294 -30.07 -3.70 -4.05
N PRO A 295 -29.93 -4.11 -2.77
CA PRO A 295 -29.07 -3.42 -1.82
C PRO A 295 -27.62 -3.29 -2.33
N LYS A 296 -27.15 -2.05 -2.42
CA LYS A 296 -25.89 -1.63 -3.07
C LYS A 296 -24.66 -2.47 -2.65
N GLY A 297 -24.62 -3.00 -1.43
CA GLY A 297 -23.51 -3.81 -0.90
C GLY A 297 -23.26 -5.17 -1.60
N ARG A 298 -24.23 -5.70 -2.35
CA ARG A 298 -24.10 -6.96 -3.10
C ARG A 298 -24.04 -6.76 -4.62
N ALA A 299 -24.22 -5.54 -5.10
CA ALA A 299 -24.34 -5.24 -6.53
C ALA A 299 -22.99 -5.19 -7.28
N GLU A 300 -21.85 -5.56 -6.68
CA GLU A 300 -20.55 -5.45 -7.37
C GLU A 300 -20.49 -6.32 -8.63
N ASP A 301 -21.00 -7.55 -8.55
CA ASP A 301 -21.05 -8.48 -9.67
C ASP A 301 -22.05 -8.01 -10.75
N LEU A 302 -23.20 -7.48 -10.35
CA LEU A 302 -24.16 -6.82 -11.24
C LEU A 302 -23.56 -5.60 -11.94
N TYR A 303 -22.87 -4.71 -11.23
CA TYR A 303 -22.18 -3.55 -11.80
C TYR A 303 -21.08 -3.97 -12.78
N LYS A 304 -20.32 -5.03 -12.46
CA LYS A 304 -19.30 -5.56 -13.36
C LYS A 304 -19.90 -6.05 -14.67
N LYS A 305 -21.05 -6.75 -14.60
CA LYS A 305 -21.78 -7.23 -15.78
C LYS A 305 -22.46 -6.11 -16.55
N TYR A 306 -23.04 -5.12 -15.87
CA TYR A 306 -23.60 -3.93 -16.50
C TYR A 306 -22.55 -3.10 -17.24
N VAL A 307 -21.38 -2.88 -16.64
CA VAL A 307 -20.26 -2.20 -17.31
C VAL A 307 -19.74 -3.03 -18.49
N ALA A 308 -19.69 -4.35 -18.38
CA ALA A 308 -19.32 -5.20 -19.52
C ALA A 308 -20.34 -5.08 -20.67
N PHE A 309 -21.63 -5.02 -20.35
CA PHE A 309 -22.71 -4.80 -21.30
C PHE A 309 -22.62 -3.43 -21.97
N GLU A 310 -22.47 -2.35 -21.21
CA GLU A 310 -22.32 -1.00 -21.78
C GLU A 310 -21.01 -0.87 -22.59
N LYS A 311 -19.95 -1.61 -22.25
CA LYS A 311 -18.74 -1.65 -23.10
C LYS A 311 -18.98 -2.33 -24.44
N GLN A 312 -19.87 -3.31 -24.50
CA GLN A 312 -20.15 -4.06 -25.73
C GLN A 312 -21.17 -3.34 -26.62
N TYR A 313 -22.18 -2.69 -26.03
CA TYR A 313 -23.33 -2.14 -26.76
C TYR A 313 -23.60 -0.65 -26.50
N GLY A 314 -22.83 -0.01 -25.62
CA GLY A 314 -23.04 1.36 -25.13
C GLY A 314 -22.45 2.47 -25.99
N ASN A 315 -23.06 3.65 -25.83
CA ASN A 315 -22.53 4.92 -26.29
C ASN A 315 -21.49 5.44 -25.28
N LYS A 316 -20.56 6.28 -25.71
CA LYS A 316 -19.47 6.80 -24.86
C LYS A 316 -19.98 7.44 -23.56
N GLU A 317 -21.07 8.20 -23.63
CA GLU A 317 -21.71 8.84 -22.47
C GLU A 317 -22.32 7.82 -21.49
N GLY A 318 -23.02 6.80 -22.00
CA GLY A 318 -23.60 5.74 -21.16
C GLY A 318 -22.54 4.88 -20.46
N ILE A 319 -21.38 4.70 -21.10
CA ILE A 319 -20.22 4.03 -20.49
C ILE A 319 -19.64 4.89 -19.35
N GLU A 320 -19.52 6.20 -19.56
CA GLU A 320 -19.02 7.14 -18.56
C GLU A 320 -19.95 7.17 -17.34
N ASP A 321 -21.26 7.27 -17.53
CA ASP A 321 -22.27 7.24 -16.45
C ASP A 321 -22.20 5.93 -15.63
N ALA A 322 -22.10 4.78 -16.31
CA ALA A 322 -21.99 3.48 -15.65
C ALA A 322 -20.69 3.34 -14.84
N ILE A 323 -19.58 3.88 -15.37
CA ILE A 323 -18.28 3.88 -14.68
C ILE A 323 -18.31 4.81 -13.47
N VAL A 324 -18.89 6.00 -13.60
CA VAL A 324 -19.08 6.95 -12.50
C VAL A 324 -19.90 6.31 -11.39
N GLY A 325 -21.02 5.64 -11.72
CA GLY A 325 -21.84 4.93 -10.75
C GLY A 325 -21.06 3.85 -9.99
N LYS A 326 -20.24 3.05 -10.69
CA LYS A 326 -19.38 2.04 -10.06
C LYS A 326 -18.33 2.68 -9.13
N ARG A 327 -17.65 3.73 -9.59
CA ARG A 327 -16.62 4.43 -8.80
C ARG A 327 -17.23 5.09 -7.56
N ARG A 328 -18.40 5.71 -7.70
CA ARG A 328 -19.16 6.29 -6.59
C ARG A 328 -19.44 5.24 -5.52
N PHE A 329 -19.90 4.06 -5.91
CA PHE A 329 -20.14 2.96 -4.97
C PHE A 329 -18.85 2.50 -4.27
N GLN A 330 -17.77 2.29 -5.04
CA GLN A 330 -16.49 1.89 -4.48
C GLN A 330 -15.98 2.89 -3.44
N TYR A 331 -16.00 4.18 -3.78
CA TYR A 331 -15.57 5.23 -2.86
C TYR A 331 -16.50 5.36 -1.65
N GLU A 332 -17.81 5.16 -1.82
CA GLU A 332 -18.76 5.16 -0.71
C GLU A 332 -18.51 3.98 0.25
N ASP A 333 -18.21 2.79 -0.27
CA ASP A 333 -17.86 1.62 0.53
C ASP A 333 -16.49 1.78 1.21
N ASP A 334 -15.49 2.32 0.51
CA ASP A 334 -14.17 2.62 1.06
C ASP A 334 -14.27 3.64 2.21
N VAL A 335 -15.12 4.65 2.05
CA VAL A 335 -15.45 5.64 3.08
C VAL A 335 -16.16 5.00 4.27
N ARG A 336 -17.12 4.09 4.05
CA ARG A 336 -17.80 3.39 5.16
C ARG A 336 -16.85 2.48 5.93
N LYS A 337 -15.96 1.78 5.23
CA LYS A 337 -14.95 0.89 5.83
C LYS A 337 -13.92 1.69 6.62
N ASN A 338 -13.42 2.78 6.04
CA ASN A 338 -12.38 3.62 6.64
C ASN A 338 -12.75 5.11 6.59
N PRO A 339 -13.63 5.60 7.48
CA PRO A 339 -14.03 7.01 7.49
C PRO A 339 -12.86 7.98 7.70
N MET A 340 -11.79 7.51 8.34
CA MET A 340 -10.60 8.32 8.67
C MET A 340 -9.57 8.42 7.54
N ASN A 341 -9.77 7.72 6.41
CA ASN A 341 -8.88 7.83 5.26
C ASN A 341 -9.27 9.02 4.36
N TYR A 342 -8.69 10.19 4.62
CA TYR A 342 -8.95 11.41 3.85
C TYR A 342 -8.60 11.31 2.35
N ASP A 343 -7.71 10.41 1.94
CA ASP A 343 -7.38 10.23 0.52
C ASP A 343 -8.57 9.62 -0.25
N SER A 344 -9.32 8.70 0.38
CA SER A 344 -10.56 8.16 -0.21
C SER A 344 -11.66 9.21 -0.37
N TRP A 345 -11.73 10.17 0.57
CA TRP A 345 -12.62 11.33 0.46
C TRP A 345 -12.21 12.27 -0.67
N PHE A 346 -10.91 12.53 -0.87
CA PHE A 346 -10.43 13.35 -1.98
C PHE A 346 -10.77 12.73 -3.34
N ASP A 347 -10.59 11.42 -3.48
CA ASP A 347 -10.93 10.73 -4.72
C ASP A 347 -12.44 10.70 -4.96
N TYR A 348 -13.24 10.56 -3.90
CA TYR A 348 -14.69 10.64 -3.98
C TYR A 348 -15.16 12.03 -4.45
N ILE A 349 -14.63 13.08 -3.84
CA ILE A 349 -14.96 14.47 -4.16
C ILE A 349 -14.59 14.81 -5.61
N ARG A 350 -13.41 14.42 -6.08
CA ARG A 350 -13.00 14.66 -7.48
C ARG A 350 -13.91 13.98 -8.49
N LEU A 351 -14.42 12.79 -8.15
CA LEU A 351 -15.39 12.11 -9.00
C LEU A 351 -16.70 12.91 -9.04
N GLU A 352 -17.20 13.36 -7.90
CA GLU A 352 -18.42 14.17 -7.85
C GLU A 352 -18.26 15.52 -8.55
N GLU A 353 -17.11 16.17 -8.40
CA GLU A 353 -16.77 17.41 -9.13
C GLU A 353 -16.79 17.19 -10.66
N SER A 354 -16.36 16.02 -11.14
CA SER A 354 -16.45 15.68 -12.57
C SER A 354 -17.89 15.52 -13.08
N VAL A 355 -18.81 15.11 -12.21
CA VAL A 355 -20.24 14.94 -12.54
C VAL A 355 -20.98 16.28 -12.45
N GLY A 356 -20.51 17.18 -11.58
CA GLY A 356 -21.00 18.55 -11.45
C GLY A 356 -22.32 18.70 -10.69
N ASN A 357 -22.79 17.66 -9.98
CA ASN A 357 -24.02 17.76 -9.20
C ASN A 357 -23.76 18.48 -7.86
N ARG A 358 -24.11 19.78 -7.82
CA ARG A 358 -23.79 20.69 -6.71
C ARG A 358 -24.29 20.22 -5.34
N ASP A 359 -25.50 19.67 -5.26
CA ASP A 359 -26.09 19.26 -3.98
C ASP A 359 -25.41 18.00 -3.43
N MET A 360 -25.07 17.05 -4.30
CA MET A 360 -24.33 15.85 -3.91
C MET A 360 -22.90 16.18 -3.49
N ILE A 361 -22.22 17.05 -4.23
CA ILE A 361 -20.85 17.50 -3.89
C ILE A 361 -20.86 18.12 -2.49
N ARG A 362 -21.83 18.98 -2.18
CA ARG A 362 -22.01 19.58 -0.86
C ARG A 362 -22.23 18.53 0.23
N GLU A 363 -23.14 17.59 0.02
CA GLU A 363 -23.39 16.52 0.99
C GLU A 363 -22.11 15.71 1.28
N VAL A 364 -21.33 15.40 0.23
CA VAL A 364 -20.06 14.67 0.38
C VAL A 364 -19.03 15.50 1.15
N TYR A 365 -18.91 16.80 0.87
CA TYR A 365 -18.05 17.69 1.64
C TYR A 365 -18.47 17.78 3.12
N GLU A 366 -19.76 17.96 3.39
CA GLU A 366 -20.30 18.01 4.77
C GLU A 366 -20.07 16.71 5.53
N ARG A 367 -20.29 15.56 4.89
CA ARG A 367 -20.01 14.23 5.45
C ARG A 367 -18.51 14.02 5.71
N ALA A 368 -17.66 14.49 4.79
CA ALA A 368 -16.21 14.40 4.95
C ALA A 368 -15.73 15.28 6.13
N ILE A 369 -16.33 16.46 6.30
CA ILE A 369 -16.01 17.41 7.38
C ILE A 369 -16.42 16.89 8.75
N ALA A 370 -17.56 16.17 8.86
CA ALA A 370 -18.03 15.59 10.11
C ALA A 370 -17.02 14.61 10.75
N ASN A 371 -16.13 14.01 9.95
CA ASN A 371 -15.08 13.12 10.43
C ASN A 371 -13.85 13.90 10.91
N ILE A 372 -13.91 14.38 12.14
CA ILE A 372 -12.81 15.12 12.78
C ILE A 372 -11.66 14.15 13.11
N PRO A 373 -10.40 14.49 12.74
CA PRO A 373 -9.25 13.67 13.12
C PRO A 373 -9.16 13.45 14.64
N PRO A 374 -9.01 12.20 15.12
CA PRO A 374 -9.02 11.89 16.55
C PRO A 374 -7.76 12.37 17.30
N ALA A 375 -6.65 12.58 16.59
CA ALA A 375 -5.38 13.02 17.17
C ALA A 375 -5.05 14.46 16.78
N GLU A 376 -4.63 15.28 17.73
CA GLU A 376 -4.27 16.69 17.54
C GLU A 376 -2.84 16.90 17.01
N GLU A 377 -2.31 15.95 16.24
CA GLU A 377 -1.00 16.09 15.60
C GLU A 377 -1.12 16.71 14.22
N LYS A 378 -0.21 17.64 13.91
CA LYS A 378 -0.18 18.38 12.65
C LYS A 378 -0.26 17.50 11.39
N ARG A 379 0.28 16.27 11.41
CA ARG A 379 0.30 15.36 10.25
C ARG A 379 -1.10 14.92 9.82
N TYR A 380 -1.97 14.57 10.76
CA TYR A 380 -3.34 14.13 10.46
C TYR A 380 -4.23 15.32 10.09
N TRP A 381 -3.98 16.48 10.70
CA TRP A 381 -4.72 17.71 10.41
C TRP A 381 -4.36 18.33 9.06
N GLN A 382 -3.17 18.06 8.51
CA GLN A 382 -2.79 18.60 7.20
C GLN A 382 -3.79 18.22 6.10
N ARG A 383 -4.10 16.92 5.96
CA ARG A 383 -5.05 16.44 4.95
C ARG A 383 -6.46 16.95 5.20
N TYR A 384 -6.91 16.96 6.46
CA TYR A 384 -8.21 17.50 6.85
C TYR A 384 -8.34 19.01 6.55
N ILE A 385 -7.30 19.81 6.79
CA ILE A 385 -7.32 21.24 6.44
C ILE A 385 -7.35 21.43 4.92
N TYR A 386 -6.71 20.55 4.15
CA TYR A 386 -6.80 20.59 2.69
C TYR A 386 -8.20 20.24 2.18
N LEU A 387 -8.96 19.39 2.87
CA LEU A 387 -10.36 19.13 2.57
C LEU A 387 -11.20 20.43 2.71
N TRP A 388 -11.01 21.16 3.81
CA TRP A 388 -11.65 22.46 4.02
C TRP A 388 -11.23 23.51 2.98
N ILE A 389 -9.96 23.53 2.59
CA ILE A 389 -9.47 24.42 1.54
C ILE A 389 -10.12 24.09 0.20
N ASN A 390 -10.22 22.80 -0.15
CA ASN A 390 -10.87 22.38 -1.39
C ASN A 390 -12.36 22.72 -1.37
N TYR A 391 -13.04 22.54 -0.24
CA TYR A 391 -14.44 22.92 -0.11
C TYR A 391 -14.66 24.43 -0.31
N ALA A 392 -13.80 25.26 0.32
CA ALA A 392 -13.86 26.70 0.14
C ALA A 392 -13.51 27.15 -1.29
N LEU A 393 -12.56 26.48 -1.95
CA LEU A 393 -12.22 26.75 -3.36
C LEU A 393 -13.35 26.32 -4.30
N TYR A 394 -14.01 25.19 -4.04
CA TYR A 394 -15.16 24.70 -4.80
C TYR A 394 -16.34 25.67 -4.70
N GLU A 395 -16.70 26.10 -3.47
CA GLU A 395 -17.80 27.05 -3.30
C GLU A 395 -17.46 28.44 -3.90
N GLU A 396 -16.18 28.84 -3.92
CA GLU A 396 -15.74 30.10 -4.52
C GLU A 396 -15.70 30.06 -6.06
N LEU A 397 -15.18 28.98 -6.66
CA LEU A 397 -14.92 28.91 -8.11
C LEU A 397 -16.08 28.26 -8.90
N ASP A 398 -16.69 27.20 -8.37
CA ASP A 398 -17.66 26.39 -9.11
C ASP A 398 -19.12 26.69 -8.72
N ALA A 399 -19.37 26.92 -7.43
CA ALA A 399 -20.70 27.25 -6.91
C ALA A 399 -21.00 28.75 -6.87
N GLU A 400 -19.95 29.59 -6.85
CA GLU A 400 -20.01 31.06 -6.73
C GLU A 400 -20.79 31.57 -5.50
N ASP A 401 -20.94 30.75 -4.45
CA ASP A 401 -21.66 31.11 -3.23
C ASP A 401 -20.69 31.74 -2.20
N MET A 402 -20.67 33.07 -2.22
CA MET A 402 -19.74 33.86 -1.41
C MET A 402 -20.07 33.87 0.07
N ASP A 403 -21.34 33.75 0.45
CA ASP A 403 -21.74 33.80 1.85
C ASP A 403 -21.47 32.47 2.55
N ARG A 404 -21.74 31.34 1.87
CA ARG A 404 -21.33 30.03 2.39
C ARG A 404 -19.83 29.90 2.49
N THR A 405 -19.08 30.40 1.51
CA THR A 405 -17.61 30.39 1.58
C THR A 405 -17.09 31.09 2.85
N ARG A 406 -17.73 32.18 3.29
CA ARG A 406 -17.40 32.84 4.57
C ARG A 406 -17.67 31.93 5.76
N ASP A 407 -18.82 31.28 5.78
CA ASP A 407 -19.21 30.39 6.88
C ASP A 407 -18.30 29.15 6.94
N VAL A 408 -17.91 28.59 5.79
CA VAL A 408 -16.93 27.51 5.66
C VAL A 408 -15.59 27.93 6.29
N PHE A 409 -15.08 29.11 5.94
CA PHE A 409 -13.84 29.62 6.54
C PHE A 409 -13.99 29.88 8.05
N ARG A 410 -15.12 30.40 8.51
CA ARG A 410 -15.37 30.64 9.95
C ARG A 410 -15.42 29.33 10.75
N GLU A 411 -16.15 28.32 10.26
CA GLU A 411 -16.25 27.03 10.94
C GLU A 411 -14.91 26.30 10.94
N CYS A 412 -14.17 26.33 9.82
CA CYS A 412 -12.81 25.80 9.76
C CYS A 412 -11.89 26.45 10.80
N LEU A 413 -11.94 27.79 10.93
CA LEU A 413 -11.13 28.53 11.90
C LEU A 413 -11.53 28.27 13.36
N LYS A 414 -12.81 27.97 13.66
CA LYS A 414 -13.24 27.58 15.01
C LYS A 414 -12.77 26.17 15.41
N LEU A 415 -12.80 25.24 14.46
CA LEU A 415 -12.49 23.82 14.72
C LEU A 415 -11.01 23.55 14.96
N ILE A 416 -10.11 24.34 14.33
CA ILE A 416 -8.67 24.10 14.42
C ILE A 416 -8.12 24.49 15.82
N PRO A 417 -7.40 23.58 16.52
CA PRO A 417 -6.70 23.90 17.74
C PRO A 417 -5.44 24.76 17.49
N HIS A 418 -5.61 26.08 17.37
CA HIS A 418 -4.50 27.02 17.07
C HIS A 418 -3.40 27.08 18.14
N LYS A 419 -3.69 26.63 19.38
CA LYS A 419 -2.73 26.60 20.50
C LYS A 419 -1.67 25.51 20.36
N LYS A 420 -1.99 24.37 19.74
CA LYS A 420 -1.07 23.23 19.61
C LYS A 420 -0.31 23.25 18.29
N PHE A 421 -0.97 23.67 17.21
CA PHE A 421 -0.30 23.87 15.93
C PHE A 421 -0.94 25.03 15.16
N SER A 422 -0.11 25.76 14.42
CA SER A 422 -0.53 26.91 13.63
C SER A 422 -0.49 26.59 12.13
N PHE A 423 -1.54 26.93 11.39
CA PHE A 423 -1.64 26.71 9.95
C PHE A 423 -1.81 28.04 9.19
N ALA A 424 -0.68 28.65 8.80
CA ALA A 424 -0.69 29.98 8.18
C ALA A 424 -1.41 30.05 6.83
N LYS A 425 -1.37 28.99 6.01
CA LYS A 425 -1.94 29.02 4.66
C LYS A 425 -3.45 29.26 4.67
N LEU A 426 -4.18 28.68 5.62
CA LEU A 426 -5.64 28.87 5.75
C LEU A 426 -5.99 30.33 6.10
N TRP A 427 -5.32 30.90 7.11
CA TRP A 427 -5.52 32.30 7.50
C TRP A 427 -5.25 33.27 6.34
N LEU A 428 -4.21 32.98 5.55
CA LEU A 428 -3.89 33.77 4.35
C LEU A 428 -4.95 33.63 3.25
N MET A 429 -5.47 32.42 3.02
CA MET A 429 -6.53 32.20 2.03
C MET A 429 -7.83 32.89 2.43
N ALA A 430 -8.23 32.80 3.70
CA ALA A 430 -9.42 33.49 4.21
C ALA A 430 -9.28 35.03 4.09
N ALA A 431 -8.09 35.56 4.38
CA ALA A 431 -7.82 36.99 4.21
C ALA A 431 -7.82 37.42 2.74
N GLN A 432 -7.22 36.61 1.84
CA GLN A 432 -7.24 36.87 0.40
C GLN A 432 -8.65 36.80 -0.18
N PHE A 433 -9.49 35.88 0.29
CA PHE A 433 -10.89 35.80 -0.07
C PHE A 433 -11.63 37.10 0.29
N GLU A 434 -11.51 37.58 1.52
CA GLU A 434 -12.16 38.85 1.91
C GLU A 434 -11.59 40.07 1.16
N ILE A 435 -10.31 40.05 0.77
CA ILE A 435 -9.72 41.07 -0.10
C ILE A 435 -10.35 41.02 -1.50
N ARG A 436 -10.57 39.83 -2.09
CA ARG A 436 -11.28 39.67 -3.36
C ARG A 436 -12.72 40.20 -3.27
N GLN A 437 -13.38 39.98 -2.13
CA GLN A 437 -14.71 40.54 -1.83
C GLN A 437 -14.70 42.03 -1.44
N LYS A 438 -13.55 42.71 -1.50
CA LYS A 438 -13.35 44.13 -1.13
C LYS A 438 -13.64 44.46 0.35
N ASN A 439 -13.75 43.45 1.22
CA ASN A 439 -13.99 43.61 2.65
C ASN A 439 -12.67 43.75 3.43
N LEU A 440 -12.05 44.93 3.34
CA LEU A 440 -10.78 45.22 4.01
C LEU A 440 -10.86 45.10 5.54
N ARG A 441 -12.00 45.46 6.15
CA ARG A 441 -12.19 45.37 7.61
C ARG A 441 -12.14 43.93 8.10
N ALA A 442 -12.85 43.04 7.42
CA ALA A 442 -12.88 41.61 7.76
C ALA A 442 -11.51 40.98 7.53
N ALA A 443 -10.85 41.27 6.40
CA ALA A 443 -9.49 40.79 6.12
C ALA A 443 -8.49 41.20 7.21
N ARG A 444 -8.55 42.46 7.67
CA ARG A 444 -7.72 42.95 8.79
C ARG A 444 -8.02 42.25 10.10
N GLN A 445 -9.30 42.00 10.40
CA GLN A 445 -9.69 41.29 11.61
C GLN A 445 -9.20 39.84 11.58
N ILE A 446 -9.30 39.15 10.44
CA ILE A 446 -8.79 37.79 10.24
C ILE A 446 -7.28 37.74 10.41
N LEU A 447 -6.53 38.67 9.79
CA LEU A 447 -5.07 38.73 9.92
C LEU A 447 -4.62 39.14 11.33
N GLY A 448 -5.35 40.05 11.99
CA GLY A 448 -5.12 40.43 13.38
C GLY A 448 -5.36 39.26 14.35
N ASN A 449 -6.47 38.53 14.17
CA ASN A 449 -6.76 37.32 14.93
C ASN A 449 -5.70 36.24 14.68
N ALA A 450 -5.22 36.10 13.44
CA ALA A 450 -4.17 35.17 13.08
C ALA A 450 -2.85 35.47 13.80
N ILE A 451 -2.48 36.75 13.96
CA ILE A 451 -1.29 37.15 14.72
C ILE A 451 -1.45 36.78 16.20
N GLY A 452 -2.62 37.04 16.79
CA GLY A 452 -2.87 36.74 18.21
C GLY A 452 -2.92 35.24 18.52
N MET A 453 -3.52 34.44 17.64
CA MET A 453 -3.74 33.00 17.86
C MET A 453 -2.59 32.13 17.35
N ALA A 454 -1.93 32.54 16.26
CA ALA A 454 -1.02 31.71 15.48
C ALA A 454 0.12 32.54 14.84
N PRO A 455 1.00 33.18 15.62
CA PRO A 455 2.03 34.05 15.07
C PRO A 455 3.04 33.26 14.23
N LYS A 456 3.22 33.67 12.97
CA LYS A 456 4.23 33.15 12.04
C LYS A 456 4.73 34.25 11.10
N ASP A 457 6.00 34.17 10.75
CA ASP A 457 6.67 35.04 9.77
C ASP A 457 5.86 35.25 8.48
N LYS A 458 5.30 34.16 7.92
CA LYS A 458 4.54 34.25 6.66
C LYS A 458 3.28 35.11 6.77
N ILE A 459 2.62 35.10 7.93
CA ILE A 459 1.40 35.89 8.17
C ILE A 459 1.78 37.36 8.28
N PHE A 460 2.82 37.69 9.06
CA PHE A 460 3.34 39.05 9.17
C PHE A 460 3.76 39.60 7.82
N LYS A 461 4.60 38.88 7.06
CA LYS A 461 5.05 39.30 5.73
C LYS A 461 3.89 39.61 4.80
N LYS A 462 2.88 38.72 4.73
CA LYS A 462 1.75 38.92 3.82
C LYS A 462 0.81 40.03 4.29
N TYR A 463 0.62 40.19 5.59
CA TYR A 463 -0.20 41.28 6.11
C TYR A 463 0.45 42.64 5.86
N ILE A 464 1.76 42.74 6.07
CA ILE A 464 2.54 43.94 5.75
C ILE A 464 2.49 44.22 4.25
N GLU A 465 2.65 43.21 3.39
CA GLU A 465 2.54 43.38 1.93
C GLU A 465 1.15 43.92 1.53
N VAL A 466 0.08 43.43 2.15
CA VAL A 466 -1.28 43.93 1.92
C VAL A 466 -1.44 45.37 2.38
N GLU A 467 -0.97 45.72 3.58
CA GLU A 467 -1.07 47.11 4.08
C GLU A 467 -0.18 48.08 3.31
N LEU A 468 0.96 47.61 2.79
CA LEU A 468 1.84 48.37 1.91
C LEU A 468 1.16 48.64 0.56
N GLN A 469 0.49 47.65 -0.02
CA GLN A 469 -0.33 47.82 -1.24
C GLN A 469 -1.49 48.81 -1.01
N LEU A 470 -2.02 48.88 0.22
CA LEU A 470 -3.06 49.83 0.59
C LEU A 470 -2.49 51.21 1.01
N GLY A 471 -1.17 51.38 1.08
CA GLY A 471 -0.49 52.63 1.43
C GLY A 471 -0.55 53.03 2.91
N ASN A 472 -0.96 52.15 3.83
CA ASN A 472 -1.08 52.48 5.26
C ASN A 472 0.25 52.31 6.01
N ILE A 473 1.15 53.27 5.85
CA ILE A 473 2.51 53.25 6.40
C ILE A 473 2.52 53.11 7.93
N ASP A 474 1.68 53.88 8.64
CA ASP A 474 1.66 53.84 10.12
C ASP A 474 1.27 52.46 10.65
N ARG A 475 0.37 51.76 9.94
CA ARG A 475 0.04 50.38 10.30
C ARG A 475 1.18 49.44 9.98
N CYS A 476 1.86 49.59 8.85
CA CYS A 476 3.05 48.80 8.53
C CYS A 476 4.09 48.91 9.66
N ARG A 477 4.31 50.11 10.22
CA ARG A 477 5.17 50.32 11.40
C ARG A 477 4.70 49.50 12.60
N THR A 478 3.44 49.66 13.01
CA THR A 478 2.90 48.87 14.14
C THR A 478 2.96 47.36 13.92
N LEU A 479 2.90 46.90 12.67
CA LEU A 479 3.02 45.48 12.33
C LEU A 479 4.46 45.00 12.38
N TYR A 480 5.42 45.79 11.92
CA TYR A 480 6.84 45.49 12.08
C TYR A 480 7.25 45.52 13.56
N GLU A 481 6.78 46.47 14.35
CA GLU A 481 6.99 46.51 15.80
C GLU A 481 6.47 45.24 16.47
N LYS A 482 5.21 44.86 16.21
CA LYS A 482 4.65 43.59 16.73
C LYS A 482 5.37 42.35 16.22
N TYR A 483 5.89 42.38 14.99
CA TYR A 483 6.66 41.26 14.43
C TYR A 483 8.00 41.10 15.16
N LEU A 484 8.63 42.21 15.49
CA LEU A 484 9.88 42.26 16.24
C LEU A 484 9.69 41.95 17.73
N GLU A 485 8.58 42.37 18.35
CA GLU A 485 8.20 41.97 19.71
C GLU A 485 8.06 40.45 19.83
N TRP A 486 7.46 39.81 18.83
CA TRP A 486 7.28 38.36 18.82
C TRP A 486 8.58 37.60 18.51
N ASN A 487 9.38 38.07 17.55
CA ASN A 487 10.66 37.44 17.22
C ASN A 487 11.78 38.47 16.99
N PRO A 488 12.45 38.90 18.08
CA PRO A 488 13.58 39.85 18.01
C PRO A 488 14.81 39.30 17.26
N VAL A 489 14.92 37.97 17.15
CA VAL A 489 16.10 37.28 16.61
C VAL A 489 16.11 37.30 15.06
N ASN A 490 14.96 37.55 14.44
CA ASN A 490 14.78 37.45 12.99
C ASN A 490 15.39 38.64 12.24
N CYS A 491 16.60 38.47 11.70
CA CYS A 491 17.30 39.50 10.92
C CYS A 491 16.53 39.95 9.67
N TYR A 492 15.72 39.10 9.05
CA TYR A 492 14.93 39.48 7.87
C TYR A 492 13.85 40.52 8.21
N ALA A 493 13.28 40.44 9.41
CA ALA A 493 12.29 41.40 9.86
C ALA A 493 12.91 42.80 10.02
N TRP A 494 14.08 42.86 10.65
CA TRP A 494 14.86 44.09 10.82
C TRP A 494 15.27 44.71 9.49
N THR A 495 15.81 43.93 8.55
CA THR A 495 16.22 44.47 7.25
C THR A 495 15.03 44.99 6.45
N LYS A 496 13.91 44.27 6.41
CA LYS A 496 12.71 44.73 5.70
C LYS A 496 12.05 45.94 6.36
N TYR A 497 12.14 46.07 7.68
CA TYR A 497 11.64 47.26 8.35
C TYR A 497 12.50 48.50 8.02
N ALA A 498 13.83 48.34 8.03
CA ALA A 498 14.73 49.41 7.64
C ALA A 498 14.63 49.77 6.14
N GLU A 499 14.45 48.79 5.26
CA GLU A 499 14.18 49.04 3.83
C GLU A 499 12.88 49.82 3.62
N LEU A 500 11.83 49.55 4.42
CA LEU A 500 10.59 50.31 4.36
C LEU A 500 10.83 51.77 4.74
N GLU A 501 11.49 52.05 5.87
CA GLU A 501 11.78 53.45 6.26
C GLU A 501 12.73 54.13 5.27
N ARG A 502 13.66 53.38 4.64
CA ARG A 502 14.47 53.89 3.53
C ARG A 502 13.60 54.31 2.33
N SER A 503 12.59 53.51 1.97
CA SER A 503 11.67 53.85 0.87
C SER A 503 10.83 55.10 1.15
N LEU A 504 10.71 55.49 2.43
CA LEU A 504 10.02 56.67 2.91
C LEU A 504 10.97 57.87 3.12
N SER A 505 12.25 57.71 2.82
CA SER A 505 13.32 58.71 3.04
C SER A 505 13.54 59.11 4.50
N GLU A 506 13.11 58.27 5.45
CA GLU A 506 13.29 58.49 6.89
C GLU A 506 14.61 57.84 7.36
N THR A 507 15.73 58.44 6.95
CA THR A 507 17.08 57.87 7.13
C THR A 507 17.47 57.71 8.59
N GLU A 508 17.10 58.65 9.46
CA GLU A 508 17.41 58.58 10.90
C GLU A 508 16.66 57.44 11.61
N ARG A 509 15.41 57.17 11.21
CA ARG A 509 14.65 56.03 11.74
C ARG A 509 15.23 54.70 11.25
N ALA A 510 15.57 54.61 9.97
CA ALA A 510 16.22 53.42 9.42
C ALA A 510 17.52 53.09 10.17
N ARG A 511 18.34 54.11 10.47
CA ARG A 511 19.56 53.98 11.30
C ARG A 511 19.25 53.50 12.72
N ALA A 512 18.27 54.12 13.38
CA ALA A 512 17.87 53.71 14.72
C ALA A 512 17.42 52.24 14.77
N ILE A 513 16.70 51.78 13.73
CA ILE A 513 16.28 50.38 13.59
C ILE A 513 17.50 49.45 13.43
N PHE A 514 18.49 49.80 12.61
CA PHE A 514 19.71 49.01 12.47
C PHE A 514 20.55 48.96 13.76
N GLU A 515 20.71 50.08 14.47
CA GLU A 515 21.42 50.11 15.75
C GLU A 515 20.69 49.28 16.82
N LEU A 516 19.35 49.36 16.87
CA LEU A 516 18.51 48.51 17.73
C LEU A 516 18.68 47.02 17.40
N ALA A 517 18.78 46.69 16.11
CA ALA A 517 18.99 45.31 15.67
C ALA A 517 20.36 44.78 16.10
N ILE A 518 21.43 45.59 16.00
CA ILE A 518 22.80 45.22 16.39
C ILE A 518 22.95 45.09 17.92
N ALA A 519 22.22 45.91 18.67
CA ALA A 519 22.18 45.86 20.13
C ALA A 519 21.57 44.55 20.67
N GLN A 520 20.87 43.77 19.84
CA GLN A 520 20.29 42.49 20.27
C GLN A 520 21.37 41.44 20.59
N PRO A 521 21.25 40.68 21.71
CA PRO A 521 22.25 39.69 22.12
C PRO A 521 22.35 38.47 21.19
N ALA A 522 21.23 38.03 20.62
CA ALA A 522 21.12 36.84 19.80
C ALA A 522 20.41 37.17 18.48
N LEU A 523 21.12 36.98 17.36
CA LEU A 523 20.67 37.22 16.00
C LEU A 523 20.92 35.93 15.19
N ASP A 524 19.95 35.52 14.36
CA ASP A 524 20.01 34.27 13.58
C ASP A 524 21.13 34.33 12.52
N MET A 525 21.12 35.38 11.70
CA MET A 525 22.11 35.61 10.65
C MET A 525 22.68 37.04 10.73
N PRO A 526 23.60 37.31 11.66
CA PRO A 526 24.17 38.63 11.85
C PRO A 526 24.84 39.18 10.58
N GLU A 527 25.51 38.33 9.81
CA GLU A 527 26.28 38.72 8.62
C GLU A 527 25.44 39.46 7.57
N LEU A 528 24.21 38.99 7.33
CA LEU A 528 23.29 39.59 6.36
C LEU A 528 22.79 40.96 6.84
N LEU A 529 22.56 41.10 8.15
CA LEU A 529 22.13 42.35 8.75
C LEU A 529 23.25 43.40 8.69
N TRP A 530 24.48 43.01 9.05
CA TRP A 530 25.65 43.89 8.98
C TRP A 530 25.92 44.33 7.54
N LYS A 531 25.87 43.41 6.58
CA LYS A 531 26.00 43.77 5.16
C LYS A 531 24.90 44.74 4.74
N ALA A 532 23.64 44.49 5.08
CA ALA A 532 22.54 45.38 4.74
C ALA A 532 22.69 46.77 5.35
N TYR A 533 23.22 46.89 6.57
CA TYR A 533 23.46 48.18 7.20
C TYR A 533 24.63 48.93 6.56
N ILE A 534 25.70 48.23 6.21
CA ILE A 534 26.84 48.82 5.49
C ILE A 534 26.39 49.25 4.08
N ASP A 535 25.70 48.40 3.33
CA ASP A 535 25.15 48.74 2.01
C ASP A 535 24.19 49.95 2.09
N PHE A 536 23.46 50.10 3.20
CA PHE A 536 22.61 51.26 3.47
C PHE A 536 23.44 52.55 3.67
N GLU A 537 24.43 52.57 4.55
CA GLU A 537 25.26 53.77 4.78
C GLU A 537 26.10 54.11 3.54
N ILE A 538 26.53 53.11 2.76
CA ILE A 538 27.17 53.33 1.44
C ILE A 538 26.20 54.03 0.48
N SER A 539 24.93 53.62 0.45
CA SER A 539 23.92 54.23 -0.44
C SER A 539 23.57 55.67 -0.07
N GLU A 540 23.67 56.02 1.21
CA GLU A 540 23.44 57.38 1.72
C GLU A 540 24.71 58.26 1.67
N GLY A 541 25.88 57.69 1.33
CA GLY A 541 27.14 58.43 1.18
C GLY A 541 27.91 58.69 2.49
N GLU A 542 27.51 58.09 3.61
CA GLU A 542 28.11 58.31 4.93
C GLU A 542 29.33 57.39 5.15
N PHE A 543 30.43 57.74 4.49
CA PHE A 543 31.64 56.91 4.47
C PHE A 543 32.34 56.81 5.83
N GLU A 544 32.29 57.86 6.65
CA GLU A 544 32.92 57.88 7.98
C GLU A 544 32.27 56.86 8.93
N ARG A 545 30.93 56.79 8.90
CA ARG A 545 30.15 55.83 9.70
C ARG A 545 30.32 54.42 9.18
N THR A 546 30.36 54.25 7.87
CA THR A 546 30.65 52.95 7.24
C THR A 546 31.98 52.36 7.75
N ARG A 547 33.03 53.19 7.90
CA ARG A 547 34.30 52.76 8.51
C ARG A 547 34.13 52.32 9.97
N GLN A 548 33.42 53.12 10.77
CA GLN A 548 33.14 52.78 12.17
C GLN A 548 32.36 51.46 12.28
N LEU A 549 31.44 51.20 11.35
CA LEU A 549 30.70 49.93 11.28
C LEU A 549 31.61 48.76 10.91
N TYR A 550 32.51 48.93 9.94
CA TYR A 550 33.53 47.93 9.64
C TYR A 550 34.45 47.65 10.82
N ASP A 551 34.92 48.67 11.54
CA ASP A 551 35.75 48.47 12.73
C ASP A 551 34.98 47.74 13.84
N ARG A 552 33.71 48.10 14.11
CA ARG A 552 32.83 47.36 15.05
C ARG A 552 32.58 45.92 14.62
N LEU A 553 32.38 45.68 13.32
CA LEU A 553 32.19 44.34 12.77
C LEU A 553 33.46 43.51 12.88
N LEU A 554 34.63 44.11 12.67
CA LEU A 554 35.93 43.46 12.84
C LEU A 554 36.25 43.18 14.31
N ASP A 555 35.82 44.02 15.25
CA ASP A 555 35.96 43.73 16.68
C ASP A 555 35.15 42.49 17.10
N ARG A 556 33.98 42.28 16.48
CA ARG A 556 33.09 41.14 16.77
C ARG A 556 33.41 39.89 15.97
N THR A 557 33.68 40.02 14.67
CA THR A 557 33.91 38.93 13.72
C THR A 557 35.15 39.20 12.88
N LYS A 558 36.26 38.53 13.20
CA LYS A 558 37.55 38.69 12.52
C LYS A 558 37.71 37.74 11.33
N HIS A 559 36.65 37.57 10.54
CA HIS A 559 36.65 36.69 9.38
C HIS A 559 37.30 37.34 8.16
N LEU A 560 37.99 36.55 7.35
CA LEU A 560 38.69 36.97 6.13
C LEU A 560 37.81 37.79 5.17
N LYS A 561 36.55 37.36 4.97
CA LYS A 561 35.62 38.01 4.04
C LYS A 561 35.29 39.45 4.43
N VAL A 562 35.25 39.75 5.73
CA VAL A 562 34.98 41.11 6.23
C VAL A 562 36.16 42.03 5.88
N TRP A 563 37.39 41.59 6.11
CA TRP A 563 38.60 42.32 5.72
C TRP A 563 38.65 42.61 4.20
N ILE A 564 38.34 41.60 3.37
CA ILE A 564 38.27 41.78 1.92
C ILE A 564 37.17 42.77 1.55
N SER A 565 35.99 42.70 2.18
CA SER A 565 34.90 43.64 1.92
C SER A 565 35.23 45.07 2.34
N TYR A 566 35.93 45.26 3.46
CA TYR A 566 36.36 46.57 3.92
C TYR A 566 37.39 47.20 2.98
N ALA A 567 38.35 46.40 2.49
CA ALA A 567 39.31 46.85 1.51
C ALA A 567 38.66 47.16 0.14
N LYS A 568 37.68 46.36 -0.29
CA LYS A 568 36.89 46.64 -1.51
C LYS A 568 36.03 47.90 -1.36
N PHE A 569 35.51 48.18 -0.17
CA PHE A 569 34.80 49.43 0.14
C PHE A 569 35.73 50.64 0.07
N GLU A 570 36.89 50.62 0.73
CA GLU A 570 37.85 51.74 0.67
C GLU A 570 38.35 51.99 -0.77
N ALA A 571 38.41 50.95 -1.60
CA ALA A 571 38.71 51.05 -3.02
C ALA A 571 37.54 51.64 -3.86
N SER A 572 36.28 51.45 -3.45
CA SER A 572 35.11 51.97 -4.16
C SER A 572 34.67 53.36 -3.71
N THR A 573 35.07 53.81 -2.51
CA THR A 573 34.81 55.17 -2.02
C THR A 573 35.31 56.23 -3.00
N GLY A 574 34.37 57.01 -3.56
CA GLY A 574 34.64 58.18 -4.39
C GLY A 574 34.61 57.98 -5.91
N MET A 575 33.99 56.92 -6.44
CA MET A 575 33.56 56.88 -7.86
C MET A 575 32.26 57.65 -8.13
N VAL A 576 31.52 58.06 -7.09
CA VAL A 576 30.14 58.56 -7.22
C VAL A 576 30.06 60.07 -7.51
N ASP A 577 31.14 60.84 -7.33
CA ASP A 577 31.11 62.30 -7.51
C ASP A 577 31.60 62.80 -8.88
N THR A 578 32.04 61.92 -9.80
CA THR A 578 32.56 62.36 -11.11
C THR A 578 31.50 62.66 -12.18
N ASP A 579 30.22 62.37 -11.93
CA ASP A 579 29.15 62.51 -12.94
C ASP A 579 28.28 63.77 -12.79
N ARG A 580 28.55 64.69 -11.83
CA ARG A 580 27.66 65.85 -11.57
C ARG A 580 28.19 67.27 -11.78
N GLU A 581 29.48 67.50 -12.02
CA GLU A 581 29.96 68.84 -12.41
C GLU A 581 31.02 68.73 -13.51
N SER A 582 30.55 68.53 -14.74
CA SER A 582 31.38 68.62 -15.95
C SER A 582 31.39 70.04 -16.51
N ASP A 583 31.75 71.04 -15.70
CA ASP A 583 32.04 72.41 -16.18
C ASP A 583 32.86 73.17 -15.13
N ILE A 584 34.19 72.98 -15.12
CA ILE A 584 35.24 74.00 -14.94
C ILE A 584 36.59 73.26 -14.95
N GLN A 585 37.32 73.44 -16.05
CA GLN A 585 38.62 72.84 -16.30
C GLN A 585 39.73 73.67 -15.65
N THR A 586 40.78 72.97 -15.18
CA THR A 586 42.21 73.36 -15.06
C THR A 586 42.89 73.69 -13.71
N ILE A 587 42.33 73.33 -12.54
CA ILE A 587 43.14 73.29 -11.28
C ILE A 587 42.97 71.97 -10.48
N ASP A 588 42.03 71.09 -10.84
CA ASP A 588 41.58 69.99 -9.97
C ASP A 588 42.24 68.61 -10.21
N ASP A 589 43.12 68.48 -11.21
CA ASP A 589 43.77 67.19 -11.55
C ASP A 589 44.72 66.70 -10.44
N ASP A 590 45.40 67.61 -9.73
CA ASP A 590 46.31 67.27 -8.63
C ASP A 590 45.54 66.85 -7.35
N ILE A 591 44.38 67.47 -7.09
CA ILE A 591 43.52 67.16 -5.94
C ILE A 591 42.87 65.79 -6.13
N SER A 592 42.40 65.49 -7.36
CA SER A 592 41.88 64.17 -7.76
C SER A 592 42.94 63.06 -7.65
N HIS A 593 44.18 63.32 -8.07
CA HIS A 593 45.30 62.38 -7.91
C HIS A 593 45.67 62.13 -6.44
N GLN A 594 45.65 63.18 -5.61
CA GLN A 594 46.00 63.08 -4.20
C GLN A 594 44.93 62.34 -3.39
N GLU A 595 43.66 62.51 -3.73
CA GLU A 595 42.57 61.71 -3.18
C GLU A 595 42.63 60.24 -3.61
N GLN A 596 42.92 59.96 -4.88
CA GLN A 596 43.11 58.59 -5.37
C GLN A 596 44.26 57.89 -4.65
N LEU A 597 45.39 58.59 -4.45
CA LEU A 597 46.51 58.09 -3.67
C LEU A 597 46.12 57.84 -2.20
N ALA A 598 45.36 58.75 -1.59
CA ALA A 598 44.87 58.57 -0.22
C ALA A 598 43.92 57.36 -0.08
N ARG A 599 43.08 57.08 -1.10
CA ARG A 599 42.21 55.88 -1.16
C ARG A 599 43.02 54.59 -1.25
N ILE A 600 44.00 54.55 -2.16
CA ILE A 600 44.92 53.40 -2.29
C ILE A 600 45.69 53.17 -1.00
N GLN A 601 46.17 54.24 -0.34
CA GLN A 601 46.85 54.14 0.95
C GLN A 601 45.94 53.66 2.08
N ARG A 602 44.66 54.05 2.10
CA ARG A 602 43.67 53.52 3.06
C ARG A 602 43.43 52.03 2.82
N CYS A 603 43.21 51.63 1.58
CA CYS A 603 43.03 50.23 1.19
C CYS A 603 44.25 49.36 1.57
N ARG A 604 45.47 49.84 1.29
CA ARG A 604 46.73 49.20 1.72
C ARG A 604 46.81 49.02 3.23
N ARG A 605 46.49 50.07 4.00
CA ARG A 605 46.47 50.00 5.47
C ARG A 605 45.50 48.94 5.99
N VAL A 606 44.35 48.74 5.35
CA VAL A 606 43.40 47.69 5.72
C VAL A 606 43.97 46.30 5.44
N PHE A 607 44.56 46.08 4.27
CA PHE A 607 45.22 44.81 3.93
C PHE A 607 46.43 44.52 4.84
N GLU A 608 47.19 45.53 5.22
CA GLU A 608 48.30 45.40 6.17
C GLU A 608 47.81 45.04 7.58
N ARG A 609 46.76 45.71 8.09
CA ARG A 609 46.12 45.34 9.37
C ARG A 609 45.62 43.90 9.35
N ALA A 610 44.97 43.49 8.25
CA ALA A 610 44.48 42.13 8.07
C ALA A 610 45.63 41.12 8.04
N PHE A 611 46.70 41.41 7.30
CA PHE A 611 47.87 40.55 7.20
C PHE A 611 48.57 40.38 8.56
N ASP A 612 48.73 41.45 9.33
CA ASP A 612 49.31 41.39 10.67
C ASP A 612 48.45 40.61 11.66
N TYR A 613 47.11 40.70 11.56
CA TYR A 613 46.20 39.89 12.35
C TYR A 613 46.34 38.39 12.06
N PHE A 614 46.28 37.98 10.78
CA PHE A 614 46.46 36.56 10.42
C PHE A 614 47.89 36.07 10.69
N ARG A 615 48.88 36.97 10.71
CA ARG A 615 50.26 36.66 11.09
C ARG A 615 50.44 36.40 12.59
N THR A 616 49.77 37.17 13.45
CA THR A 616 50.05 37.18 14.91
C THR A 616 49.04 36.39 15.74
N SER A 617 47.75 36.47 15.41
CA SER A 617 46.67 35.93 16.25
C SER A 617 46.06 34.63 15.76
N ALA A 618 46.20 34.28 14.48
CA ALA A 618 45.65 33.04 13.91
C ALA A 618 46.62 32.35 12.92
N PRO A 619 47.80 31.89 13.40
CA PRO A 619 48.82 31.30 12.53
C PRO A 619 48.42 29.94 11.92
N GLU A 620 47.33 29.32 12.41
CA GLU A 620 46.80 28.07 11.86
C GLU A 620 45.98 28.27 10.57
N LEU A 621 45.44 29.48 10.33
CA LEU A 621 44.63 29.81 9.15
C LEU A 621 45.49 30.25 7.96
N LYS A 622 46.45 29.39 7.58
CA LYS A 622 47.41 29.66 6.50
C LYS A 622 46.76 29.80 5.13
N GLU A 623 45.68 29.05 4.89
CA GLU A 623 44.91 29.14 3.65
C GLU A 623 44.21 30.49 3.51
N GLU A 624 43.56 30.97 4.57
CA GLU A 624 42.89 32.27 4.59
C GLU A 624 43.87 33.42 4.41
N ARG A 625 45.03 33.33 5.05
CA ARG A 625 46.13 34.28 4.86
C ARG A 625 46.64 34.29 3.42
N SER A 626 46.69 33.13 2.75
CA SER A 626 47.09 33.04 1.35
C SER A 626 46.05 33.66 0.41
N MET A 627 44.77 33.41 0.66
CA MET A 627 43.66 34.00 -0.11
C MET A 627 43.60 35.52 0.05
N LEU A 628 43.88 36.04 1.26
CA LEU A 628 44.00 37.49 1.49
C LEU A 628 45.08 38.12 0.60
N LEU A 629 46.24 37.47 0.47
CA LEU A 629 47.35 37.97 -0.35
C LEU A 629 47.06 37.85 -1.85
N GLU A 630 46.38 36.78 -2.28
CA GLU A 630 45.91 36.63 -3.67
C GLU A 630 44.91 37.76 -4.01
N GLU A 631 43.96 38.07 -3.11
CA GLU A 631 43.03 39.19 -3.30
C GLU A 631 43.72 40.57 -3.23
N TRP A 632 44.69 40.77 -2.33
CA TRP A 632 45.47 42.02 -2.29
C TRP A 632 46.26 42.22 -3.59
N LEU A 633 46.86 41.14 -4.13
CA LEU A 633 47.55 41.16 -5.42
C LEU A 633 46.61 41.54 -6.57
N ASN A 634 45.42 40.94 -6.61
CA ASN A 634 44.41 41.24 -7.63
C ASN A 634 43.95 42.70 -7.57
N MET A 635 43.79 43.26 -6.36
CA MET A 635 43.42 44.67 -6.17
C MET A 635 44.55 45.63 -6.59
N GLU A 636 45.80 45.35 -6.21
CA GLU A 636 46.96 46.16 -6.65
C GLU A 636 47.16 46.10 -8.17
N ALA A 637 46.90 44.96 -8.80
CA ALA A 637 46.88 44.85 -10.27
C ALA A 637 45.73 45.65 -10.91
N GLY A 638 44.59 45.76 -10.22
CA GLY A 638 43.43 46.55 -10.65
C GLY A 638 43.64 48.07 -10.60
N PHE A 639 44.56 48.57 -9.77
CA PHE A 639 44.88 50.01 -9.68
C PHE A 639 45.81 50.53 -10.79
N GLY A 640 46.21 49.67 -11.74
CA GLY A 640 46.97 50.08 -12.93
C GLY A 640 48.34 50.69 -12.59
N THR A 641 48.60 51.92 -13.04
CA THR A 641 49.89 52.62 -12.90
C THR A 641 50.21 53.08 -11.48
N LEU A 642 49.21 53.14 -10.58
CA LEU A 642 49.36 53.55 -9.18
C LEU A 642 49.49 52.34 -8.22
N GLY A 643 49.30 51.13 -8.73
CA GLY A 643 49.40 49.87 -7.98
C GLY A 643 50.82 49.33 -7.89
N ASP A 644 51.19 48.75 -6.74
CA ASP A 644 52.56 48.33 -6.43
C ASP A 644 52.63 46.81 -6.20
N ILE A 645 52.53 46.06 -7.31
CA ILE A 645 52.43 44.59 -7.33
C ILE A 645 53.66 43.91 -6.69
N SER A 646 54.82 44.57 -6.75
CA SER A 646 56.11 44.05 -6.27
C SER A 646 56.15 43.83 -4.75
N LEU A 647 55.37 44.61 -3.99
CA LEU A 647 55.28 44.52 -2.54
C LEU A 647 54.52 43.26 -2.09
N VAL A 648 53.44 42.92 -2.78
CA VAL A 648 52.57 41.79 -2.44
C VAL A 648 53.15 40.46 -2.95
N GLN A 649 53.76 40.45 -4.15
CA GLN A 649 54.39 39.25 -4.70
C GLN A 649 55.48 38.66 -3.79
N LYS A 650 56.24 39.52 -3.09
CA LYS A 650 57.26 39.08 -2.14
C LYS A 650 56.69 38.36 -0.91
N LYS A 651 55.42 38.58 -0.58
CA LYS A 651 54.75 38.00 0.59
C LYS A 651 53.97 36.71 0.28
N LEU A 652 53.83 36.32 -0.99
CA LEU A 652 53.04 35.15 -1.41
C LEU A 652 53.63 33.83 -0.91
N PRO A 653 52.80 32.90 -0.40
CA PRO A 653 53.24 31.58 0.04
C PRO A 653 53.47 30.62 -1.12
N ARG A 654 54.29 29.59 -0.87
CA ARG A 654 54.44 28.43 -1.76
C ARG A 654 53.49 27.31 -1.34
N LYS A 655 52.65 26.83 -2.27
CA LYS A 655 51.73 25.69 -2.04
C LYS A 655 52.53 24.37 -2.11
N VAL A 656 52.54 23.59 -1.03
CA VAL A 656 53.25 22.30 -0.94
C VAL A 656 52.27 21.20 -0.54
N LYS A 657 52.28 20.08 -1.25
CA LYS A 657 51.47 18.91 -0.90
C LYS A 657 52.13 18.15 0.26
N ARG A 658 51.39 17.95 1.36
CA ARG A 658 51.83 17.15 2.52
C ARG A 658 50.85 16.01 2.75
N LYS A 659 51.33 14.93 3.39
CA LYS A 659 50.53 13.73 3.68
C LYS A 659 50.35 13.63 5.20
N ARG A 660 49.10 13.60 5.67
CA ARG A 660 48.77 13.32 7.08
C ARG A 660 48.17 11.94 7.22
N ALA A 661 48.52 11.19 8.26
CA ALA A 661 47.88 9.93 8.57
C ALA A 661 46.54 10.20 9.28
N ILE A 662 45.46 9.54 8.85
CA ILE A 662 44.17 9.57 9.55
C ILE A 662 44.14 8.42 10.55
N SER A 663 43.68 8.70 11.77
CA SER A 663 43.32 7.67 12.76
C SER A 663 41.81 7.44 12.71
N SER A 664 41.35 6.19 12.64
CA SER A 664 39.93 5.88 12.89
C SER A 664 39.57 6.12 14.37
N GLU A 665 38.28 6.18 14.74
CA GLU A 665 37.81 6.36 16.13
C GLU A 665 38.38 5.32 17.12
N ASP A 666 38.89 4.17 16.63
CA ASP A 666 39.60 3.14 17.40
C ASP A 666 41.15 3.26 17.38
N GLY A 667 41.71 4.40 16.98
CA GLY A 667 43.15 4.69 17.10
C GLY A 667 44.08 3.86 16.20
N THR A 668 43.55 3.08 15.25
CA THR A 668 44.35 2.41 14.21
C THR A 668 44.49 3.31 12.97
N PRO A 669 45.69 3.38 12.36
CA PRO A 669 45.96 4.30 11.26
C PRO A 669 45.26 3.83 9.96
N ALA A 670 44.26 4.58 9.53
CA ALA A 670 43.42 4.34 8.37
C ALA A 670 43.82 5.27 7.21
N GLY A 671 45.00 5.04 6.64
CA GLY A 671 45.47 5.68 5.41
C GLY A 671 46.04 7.09 5.56
N PHE A 672 46.59 7.61 4.45
CA PHE A 672 47.16 8.95 4.35
C PHE A 672 46.26 9.86 3.51
N GLU A 673 45.88 11.01 4.03
CA GLU A 673 45.21 12.07 3.28
C GLU A 673 46.24 13.07 2.77
N GLU A 674 46.21 13.36 1.46
CA GLU A 674 47.01 14.42 0.86
C GLU A 674 46.31 15.76 1.11
N TYR A 675 46.93 16.67 1.86
CA TYR A 675 46.42 18.03 2.09
C TYR A 675 47.43 19.07 1.58
N LEU A 676 46.93 20.25 1.22
CA LEU A 676 47.74 21.37 0.78
C LEU A 676 48.20 22.17 2.00
N ASP A 677 49.50 22.41 2.12
CA ASP A 677 50.10 23.27 3.15
C ASP A 677 50.75 24.49 2.49
N TYR A 678 50.68 25.64 3.14
CA TYR A 678 51.10 26.92 2.61
C TYR A 678 52.30 27.43 3.40
N ILE A 679 53.47 27.50 2.76
CA ILE A 679 54.70 27.97 3.41
C ILE A 679 54.91 29.43 3.03
N PHE A 680 54.81 30.32 4.01
CA PHE A 680 55.10 31.74 3.83
C PHE A 680 56.62 31.99 3.89
N PRO A 681 57.16 32.96 3.13
CA PRO A 681 58.59 33.31 3.16
C PRO A 681 59.16 33.57 4.56
N ASP A 682 58.35 34.11 5.48
CA ASP A 682 58.74 34.38 6.87
C ASP A 682 58.96 33.10 7.70
N GLU A 683 58.22 32.02 7.42
CA GLU A 683 58.40 30.72 8.10
C GLU A 683 59.69 30.01 7.65
N MET A 684 60.13 30.25 6.40
CA MET A 684 61.43 29.75 5.91
C MET A 684 62.61 30.40 6.65
N ALA A 685 62.43 31.58 7.25
CA ALA A 685 63.46 32.25 8.04
C ALA A 685 63.64 31.62 9.45
N VAL A 686 62.60 30.97 10.00
CA VAL A 686 62.59 30.42 11.36
C VAL A 686 63.14 28.98 11.42
N THR A 687 63.25 28.27 10.30
CA THR A 687 63.87 26.93 10.24
C THR A 687 65.18 26.91 9.43
N PRO A 688 66.37 27.02 10.08
CA PRO A 688 67.67 26.99 9.41
C PRO A 688 67.94 25.65 8.68
N ASN A 689 67.26 24.59 9.09
CA ASN A 689 67.52 23.21 8.65
C ASN A 689 67.07 22.92 7.21
N LEU A 690 66.27 23.79 6.59
CA LEU A 690 65.84 23.61 5.19
C LEU A 690 66.94 23.94 4.17
N LYS A 691 67.86 24.89 4.46
CA LYS A 691 69.00 25.18 3.56
C LYS A 691 69.96 24.01 3.45
N ILE A 692 70.14 23.24 4.53
CA ILE A 692 70.99 22.04 4.57
C ILE A 692 70.34 20.92 3.74
N LEU A 693 69.02 20.74 3.85
CA LEU A 693 68.28 19.76 3.04
C LEU A 693 68.20 20.14 1.56
N GLU A 694 68.06 21.43 1.24
CA GLU A 694 68.07 21.92 -0.13
C GLU A 694 69.48 21.83 -0.76
N ALA A 695 70.53 22.07 0.02
CA ALA A 695 71.92 21.79 -0.35
C ALA A 695 72.18 20.28 -0.51
N ALA A 696 71.62 19.43 0.35
CA ALA A 696 71.71 17.97 0.24
C ALA A 696 70.93 17.43 -0.97
N TYR A 697 69.79 18.03 -1.32
CA TYR A 697 69.04 17.68 -2.53
C TYR A 697 69.75 18.17 -3.80
N LYS A 698 70.34 19.37 -3.79
CA LYS A 698 71.23 19.85 -4.87
C LYS A 698 72.47 18.97 -5.00
N TRP A 699 73.08 18.54 -3.90
CA TRP A 699 74.17 17.59 -3.90
C TRP A 699 73.74 16.23 -4.47
N LYS A 700 72.58 15.70 -4.07
CA LYS A 700 72.01 14.46 -4.63
C LYS A 700 71.70 14.58 -6.12
N LYS A 701 71.18 15.73 -6.57
CA LYS A 701 70.87 16.00 -7.98
C LYS A 701 72.14 16.20 -8.81
N GLN A 702 73.18 16.80 -8.23
CA GLN A 702 74.51 16.89 -8.85
C GLN A 702 75.20 15.52 -8.91
N LYS A 703 75.02 14.68 -7.89
CA LYS A 703 75.55 13.30 -7.88
C LYS A 703 74.84 12.40 -8.90
N ALA A 704 73.53 12.58 -9.08
CA ALA A 704 72.75 11.88 -10.10
C ALA A 704 73.05 12.36 -11.53
N VAL A 705 73.68 13.53 -11.70
CA VAL A 705 74.13 14.07 -13.01
C VAL A 705 75.62 13.76 -13.26
N SER A 706 76.36 13.29 -12.25
CA SER A 706 77.76 12.86 -12.39
C SER A 706 77.93 11.33 -12.51
N ASP A 707 76.86 10.55 -12.33
CA ASP A 707 76.81 9.09 -12.50
C ASP A 707 76.04 8.66 -13.77
N ASP A 708 75.78 9.60 -14.71
CA ASP A 708 75.27 9.35 -16.07
C ASP A 708 76.31 9.73 -17.13
#